data_AF-A0AA36HTL3-F1
#
_entry.id   AF-A0AA36HTL3-F1
#
_cell.length_a   1.000
_cell.length_b   1.000
_cell.length_c   1.000
_cell.angle_alpha   90.00
_cell.angle_beta   90.00
_cell.angle_gamma   90.00
#
_symmetry.space_group_name_H-M   'P 1'
#
loop_
_entity.id
_entity.type
_entity.pdbx_description
1 polymer ?
#
loop_
_entity_poly.entity_id
_entity_poly.type
_entity_poly.pdbx_seq_one_letter_code
_entity_poly.pdbx_strand_id
1 'polypeptide(L)'
;MRILVFQTPKLTYVQALEFLLRETQERPADLALLPEFALEHPAQCTHQGELSYDNVAIMMLSRLARQRQLYLVLGVRDSDSVDICLVFNRQGDMTLHKAGATSGAGHSNPGHSGAGSVNAEVSECPSFQTEWGTVALLGDVTGSWAPLLALAPVLILNPCNAPMELDMALAKAHPELQVAAWHKGFRRTERLVQSRLRDTRTVFVRADAPLRQGGAGISMLVEAHRSALAPSWGPTFLHLEMEDTKDSRKLPKWRSLTIDEILSASYGRDLNDAVEIGPRYHLWTFRPPSLAKAAMTQTADWSSLWEQPEADTDILSLMGRQASCFLMPLGRFYVVAERSGQVTLWDLRQRRECQTFSVDGAVGFGFGLDSSRSRSGRATRATRAARVTCLGPGPLPNQFAVATSSAEGVVLRLFERKLLRDFALPLEDLPWQQWKPFPANEGAEGADQGADGAPERVREKVRDVRISAIFWVSSSLVVAIAESENLPEVVLRLDLEASEVEVLDIYLNGPPPASFWEESQDTLSDEPSPSASTASELSQVSDQLVMVMAFERVKFPETRSPQSGLVCLWRSDRLCILTFSDWKVHDQVLVDDTGAPKDKEDMPLCATILPGDGACSVVASYASMIIRWWRVSLTSCFQQACVVLSSPVTQLSLLQCGEEARERERARLSWMSSSHRLSLKESKERTERSSTRDSSEGHKPSRVSTLDGLAESSATILVCTVDKTGTMTLFSGQGSNLKRVYTCLDLSWSTATTVDSIWVMETHIALLQRNGDVRHMEFDVNGELMKLSELFDGDG
;
A
#
# COMPACT_ATOMS: atom_id res chain seq x y z
N MET A 1 -16.00 -7.66 44.43
CA MET A 1 -16.53 -8.29 43.18
C MET A 1 -15.38 -8.89 42.42
N ARG A 2 -15.52 -10.11 41.93
CA ARG A 2 -14.50 -10.83 41.13
C ARG A 2 -14.98 -11.04 39.70
N ILE A 3 -14.25 -10.49 38.74
CA ILE A 3 -14.61 -10.54 37.32
C ILE A 3 -13.57 -11.38 36.57
N LEU A 4 -14.02 -12.41 35.86
CA LEU A 4 -13.20 -13.18 34.95
C LEU A 4 -13.38 -12.64 33.53
N VAL A 5 -12.35 -11.98 33.00
CA VAL A 5 -12.36 -11.39 31.65
C VAL A 5 -11.60 -12.30 30.70
N PHE A 6 -12.26 -12.64 29.60
CA PHE A 6 -11.67 -13.44 28.54
C PHE A 6 -11.11 -12.53 27.46
N GLN A 7 -9.88 -12.79 27.06
CA GLN A 7 -9.26 -12.22 25.88
C GLN A 7 -8.90 -13.39 25.00
N THR A 8 -9.78 -13.82 24.11
CA THR A 8 -9.61 -15.06 23.34
C THR A 8 -10.18 -14.91 21.94
N PRO A 9 -9.50 -15.41 20.88
CA PRO A 9 -9.92 -15.16 19.51
C PRO A 9 -11.25 -15.87 19.20
N LYS A 10 -11.27 -17.19 19.35
CA LYS A 10 -12.47 -18.05 19.26
C LYS A 10 -12.22 -19.31 20.09
N LEU A 11 -13.20 -19.71 20.89
CA LEU A 11 -13.25 -20.94 21.67
C LEU A 11 -14.38 -21.81 21.15
N THR A 12 -14.18 -23.12 21.10
CA THR A 12 -15.33 -24.02 21.02
C THR A 12 -16.11 -23.95 22.32
N TYR A 13 -17.41 -24.25 22.27
CA TYR A 13 -18.25 -24.31 23.46
C TYR A 13 -17.69 -25.22 24.56
N VAL A 14 -17.14 -26.37 24.16
CA VAL A 14 -16.51 -27.32 25.09
C VAL A 14 -15.30 -26.69 25.76
N GLN A 15 -14.44 -26.01 25.00
CA GLN A 15 -13.29 -25.31 25.56
C GLN A 15 -13.72 -24.22 26.54
N ALA A 16 -14.70 -23.39 26.18
CA ALA A 16 -15.19 -22.34 27.06
C ALA A 16 -15.76 -22.89 28.38
N LEU A 17 -16.52 -23.99 28.31
CA LEU A 17 -17.04 -24.68 29.49
C LEU A 17 -15.92 -25.27 30.35
N GLU A 18 -14.94 -25.95 29.76
CA GLU A 18 -13.78 -26.49 30.47
C GLU A 18 -13.00 -25.39 31.18
N PHE A 19 -12.76 -24.27 30.50
CA PHE A 19 -12.08 -23.11 31.07
C PHE A 19 -12.86 -22.52 32.22
N LEU A 20 -14.14 -22.20 32.01
CA LEU A 20 -14.97 -21.65 33.07
C LEU A 20 -15.07 -22.61 34.25
N LEU A 21 -15.23 -23.92 34.02
CA LEU A 21 -15.28 -24.92 35.08
C LEU A 21 -14.00 -24.97 35.89
N ARG A 22 -12.84 -24.93 35.23
CA ARG A 22 -11.52 -24.98 35.88
C ARG A 22 -11.25 -23.71 36.67
N GLU A 23 -11.39 -22.55 36.06
CA GLU A 23 -11.02 -21.27 36.68
C GLU A 23 -11.98 -20.87 37.79
N THR A 24 -13.25 -21.28 37.73
CA THR A 24 -14.24 -21.00 38.77
C THR A 24 -14.30 -22.06 39.88
N GLN A 25 -13.51 -23.15 39.79
CA GLN A 25 -13.52 -24.22 40.78
C GLN A 25 -12.83 -23.80 42.09
N GLU A 26 -11.64 -23.22 42.00
CA GLU A 26 -10.86 -22.84 43.17
C GLU A 26 -11.18 -21.42 43.66
N ARG A 27 -11.51 -20.52 42.72
CA ARG A 27 -11.83 -19.12 43.01
C ARG A 27 -13.16 -18.78 42.36
N PRO A 28 -14.26 -18.68 43.13
CA PRO A 28 -15.54 -18.33 42.54
C PRO A 28 -15.45 -16.91 41.99
N ALA A 29 -15.72 -16.78 40.70
CA ALA A 29 -15.93 -15.50 40.03
C ALA A 29 -17.39 -15.09 40.18
N ASP A 30 -17.63 -13.81 40.39
CA ASP A 30 -18.97 -13.24 40.47
C ASP A 30 -19.56 -13.03 39.08
N LEU A 31 -18.71 -12.65 38.13
CA LEU A 31 -19.08 -12.37 36.74
C LEU A 31 -17.98 -12.86 35.80
N ALA A 32 -18.36 -13.44 34.66
CA ALA A 32 -17.48 -13.78 33.56
C ALA A 32 -17.89 -13.01 32.30
N LEU A 33 -16.93 -12.34 31.66
CA LEU A 33 -17.13 -11.53 30.46
C LEU A 33 -16.35 -12.11 29.29
N LEU A 34 -17.06 -12.52 28.25
CA LEU A 34 -16.50 -13.01 26.99
C LEU A 34 -16.61 -11.94 25.89
N PRO A 35 -15.58 -11.77 25.05
CA PRO A 35 -15.60 -10.80 23.97
C PRO A 35 -16.61 -11.21 22.89
N GLU A 36 -16.89 -10.30 21.97
CA GLU A 36 -17.71 -10.63 20.81
C GLU A 36 -17.02 -11.71 19.96
N PHE A 37 -17.82 -12.63 19.42
CA PHE A 37 -17.35 -13.79 18.63
C PHE A 37 -16.44 -14.77 19.38
N ALA A 38 -16.34 -14.67 20.71
CA ALA A 38 -15.48 -15.56 21.48
C ALA A 38 -15.88 -17.04 21.39
N LEU A 39 -17.13 -17.36 21.02
CA LEU A 39 -17.62 -18.73 20.92
C LEU A 39 -17.91 -19.11 19.46
N GLU A 40 -17.27 -20.19 19.01
CA GLU A 40 -17.51 -20.80 17.72
C GLU A 40 -18.63 -21.84 17.83
N HIS A 41 -19.69 -21.63 17.06
CA HIS A 41 -20.81 -22.57 16.95
C HIS A 41 -20.49 -23.62 15.87
N PRO A 42 -20.47 -24.92 16.19
CA PRO A 42 -20.29 -25.94 15.16
C PRO A 42 -21.48 -25.91 14.19
N ALA A 43 -21.18 -25.80 12.88
CA ALA A 43 -22.16 -25.63 11.81
C ALA A 43 -23.22 -26.75 11.71
N GLN A 44 -22.97 -27.91 12.33
CA GLN A 44 -23.74 -29.13 12.14
C GLN A 44 -24.75 -29.44 13.27
N CYS A 45 -24.82 -28.64 14.35
CA CYS A 45 -25.59 -29.02 15.54
C CYS A 45 -26.92 -28.28 15.78
N THR A 46 -27.25 -27.22 15.05
CA THR A 46 -28.55 -26.53 15.19
C THR A 46 -28.86 -25.76 13.91
N HIS A 47 -30.14 -25.63 13.55
CA HIS A 47 -30.63 -24.64 12.57
C HIS A 47 -29.89 -23.31 12.78
N GLN A 48 -29.09 -22.91 11.80
CA GLN A 48 -28.14 -21.81 11.92
C GLN A 48 -28.87 -20.50 12.18
N GLY A 49 -28.52 -19.82 13.27
CA GLY A 49 -28.80 -18.39 13.48
C GLY A 49 -29.55 -18.04 14.75
N GLU A 50 -30.50 -18.86 15.22
CA GLU A 50 -31.36 -18.44 16.32
C GLU A 50 -30.72 -18.70 17.70
N LEU A 51 -30.50 -17.61 18.43
CA LEU A 51 -30.14 -17.58 19.84
C LEU A 51 -31.31 -18.06 20.71
N SER A 52 -31.61 -19.36 20.67
CA SER A 52 -32.72 -19.97 21.41
C SER A 52 -32.24 -20.86 22.56
N TYR A 53 -33.12 -21.08 23.54
CA TYR A 53 -32.89 -22.04 24.62
C TYR A 53 -32.76 -23.49 24.15
N ASP A 54 -33.17 -23.80 22.91
CA ASP A 54 -33.01 -25.13 22.33
C ASP A 54 -31.57 -25.39 21.89
N ASN A 55 -30.73 -24.34 21.85
CA ASN A 55 -29.31 -24.50 21.63
C ASN A 55 -28.66 -25.16 22.86
N VAL A 56 -28.22 -26.41 22.67
CA VAL A 56 -27.57 -27.23 23.72
C VAL A 56 -26.42 -26.48 24.38
N ALA A 57 -25.67 -25.67 23.62
CA ALA A 57 -24.53 -24.94 24.14
C ALA A 57 -24.96 -23.79 25.08
N ILE A 58 -26.02 -23.07 24.73
CA ILE A 58 -26.69 -22.07 25.59
C ILE A 58 -27.22 -22.73 26.86
N MET A 59 -27.85 -23.91 26.76
CA MET A 59 -28.31 -24.66 27.95
C MET A 59 -27.15 -25.07 28.87
N MET A 60 -26.02 -25.49 28.31
CA MET A 60 -24.85 -25.86 29.10
C MET A 60 -24.25 -24.65 29.82
N LEU A 61 -24.15 -23.50 29.15
CA LEU A 61 -23.70 -22.24 29.77
C LEU A 61 -24.67 -21.75 30.85
N SER A 62 -25.98 -21.83 30.61
CA SER A 62 -27.03 -21.56 31.60
C SER A 62 -26.88 -22.44 32.84
N ARG A 63 -26.72 -23.76 32.65
CA ARG A 63 -26.52 -24.72 33.75
C ARG A 63 -25.24 -24.41 34.52
N LEU A 64 -24.16 -24.06 33.82
CA LEU A 64 -22.89 -23.70 34.44
C LEU A 64 -23.03 -22.43 35.29
N ALA A 65 -23.66 -21.38 34.76
CA ALA A 65 -23.94 -20.13 35.48
C ALA A 65 -24.72 -20.41 36.78
N ARG A 66 -25.73 -21.27 36.71
CA ARG A 66 -26.49 -21.76 37.87
C ARG A 66 -25.65 -22.55 38.86
N GLN A 67 -24.84 -23.50 38.39
CA GLN A 67 -24.01 -24.35 39.24
C GLN A 67 -22.91 -23.57 39.96
N ARG A 68 -22.33 -22.57 39.29
CA ARG A 68 -21.25 -21.74 39.81
C ARG A 68 -21.72 -20.44 40.46
N GLN A 69 -23.03 -20.16 40.41
CA GLN A 69 -23.64 -18.93 40.93
C GLN A 69 -22.92 -17.66 40.39
N LEU A 70 -22.65 -17.62 39.08
CA LEU A 70 -21.97 -16.50 38.43
C LEU A 70 -22.85 -15.88 37.33
N TYR A 71 -22.66 -14.58 37.08
CA TYR A 71 -23.21 -13.94 35.88
C TYR A 71 -22.30 -14.21 34.69
N LEU A 72 -22.86 -14.61 33.55
CA LEU A 72 -22.09 -14.85 32.33
C LEU A 72 -22.55 -13.91 31.23
N VAL A 73 -21.65 -13.10 30.70
CA VAL A 73 -21.93 -12.11 29.65
C VAL A 73 -21.16 -12.47 28.39
N LEU A 74 -21.86 -12.58 27.27
CA LEU A 74 -21.31 -13.01 25.98
C LEU A 74 -21.70 -12.03 24.88
N GLY A 75 -20.72 -11.54 24.13
CA GLY A 75 -20.97 -10.83 22.88
C GLY A 75 -21.24 -11.81 21.74
N VAL A 76 -22.38 -11.69 21.08
CA VAL A 76 -22.80 -12.49 19.93
C VAL A 76 -23.29 -11.58 18.82
N ARG A 77 -22.94 -11.87 17.56
CA ARG A 77 -23.50 -11.16 16.42
C ARG A 77 -24.70 -11.92 15.90
N ASP A 78 -25.83 -11.23 15.75
CA ASP A 78 -26.96 -11.78 15.03
C ASP A 78 -26.66 -11.85 13.52
N SER A 79 -27.37 -12.74 12.84
CA SER A 79 -27.42 -12.84 11.37
C SER A 79 -27.71 -11.49 10.69
N ASP A 80 -28.51 -10.65 11.33
CA ASP A 80 -28.88 -9.30 10.85
C ASP A 80 -27.84 -8.21 11.15
N SER A 81 -26.60 -8.57 11.47
CA SER A 81 -25.50 -7.63 11.77
C SER A 81 -25.68 -6.80 13.04
N VAL A 82 -26.65 -7.12 13.90
CA VAL A 82 -26.84 -6.44 15.18
C VAL A 82 -25.95 -7.10 16.23
N ASP A 83 -25.18 -6.29 16.94
CA ASP A 83 -24.40 -6.76 18.08
C ASP A 83 -25.35 -7.03 19.25
N ILE A 84 -25.40 -8.28 19.69
CA ILE A 84 -26.25 -8.77 20.77
C ILE A 84 -25.36 -9.19 21.93
N CYS A 85 -25.78 -8.85 23.14
CA CYS A 85 -25.18 -9.38 24.36
C CYS A 85 -26.16 -10.36 25.01
N LEU A 86 -25.70 -11.59 25.24
CA LEU A 86 -26.41 -12.57 26.06
C LEU A 86 -25.92 -12.48 27.49
N VAL A 87 -26.86 -12.39 28.43
CA VAL A 87 -26.57 -12.36 29.86
C VAL A 87 -27.30 -13.52 30.53
N PHE A 88 -26.53 -14.42 31.15
CA PHE A 88 -27.05 -15.43 32.06
C PHE A 88 -26.91 -14.94 33.49
N ASN A 89 -28.02 -14.91 34.23
CA ASN A 89 -28.00 -14.61 35.66
C ASN A 89 -27.51 -15.81 36.49
N ARG A 90 -27.42 -15.64 37.81
CA ARG A 90 -27.02 -16.72 38.74
C ARG A 90 -27.99 -17.89 38.82
N GLN A 91 -29.22 -17.71 38.35
CA GLN A 91 -30.23 -18.74 38.23
C GLN A 91 -30.13 -19.46 36.86
N GLY A 92 -29.24 -19.03 35.98
CA GLY A 92 -29.09 -19.55 34.63
C GLY A 92 -30.15 -19.04 33.65
N ASP A 93 -30.98 -18.06 34.03
CA ASP A 93 -31.93 -17.45 33.10
C ASP A 93 -31.16 -16.55 32.13
N MET A 94 -31.41 -16.74 30.85
CA MET A 94 -30.82 -15.99 29.76
C MET A 94 -31.70 -14.78 29.43
N THR A 95 -31.07 -13.63 29.30
CA THR A 95 -31.65 -12.38 28.81
C THR A 95 -30.85 -11.91 27.60
N LEU A 96 -31.57 -11.39 26.60
CA LEU A 96 -30.99 -10.92 25.34
C LEU A 96 -31.06 -9.39 25.32
N HIS A 97 -29.90 -8.76 25.14
CA HIS A 97 -29.77 -7.32 25.07
C HIS A 97 -29.21 -6.94 23.72
N LYS A 98 -30.00 -6.25 22.89
CA LYS A 98 -29.51 -5.69 21.63
C LYS A 98 -28.69 -4.44 21.96
N ALA A 99 -27.40 -4.45 21.63
CA ALA A 99 -26.61 -3.24 21.68
C ALA A 99 -27.07 -2.37 20.50
N GLY A 100 -27.82 -1.31 20.79
CA GLY A 100 -28.23 -0.38 19.75
C GLY A 100 -26.97 0.16 19.08
N ALA A 101 -26.76 -0.20 17.81
CA ALA A 101 -25.80 0.49 16.97
C ALA A 101 -26.30 1.93 16.90
N THR A 102 -25.72 2.82 17.72
CA THR A 102 -25.95 4.26 17.59
C THR A 102 -25.36 4.62 16.24
N SER A 103 -26.20 4.57 15.21
CA SER A 103 -25.84 4.72 13.81
C SER A 103 -24.82 5.85 13.68
N GLY A 104 -23.59 5.50 13.32
CA GLY A 104 -22.63 6.47 12.86
C GLY A 104 -23.29 7.23 11.71
N ALA A 105 -23.49 8.54 11.89
CA ALA A 105 -23.93 9.43 10.83
C ALA A 105 -22.83 9.45 9.76
N GLY A 106 -22.90 8.51 8.81
CA GLY A 106 -21.86 8.26 7.82
C GLY A 106 -22.41 7.66 6.54
N HIS A 107 -22.93 8.51 5.67
CA HIS A 107 -23.00 8.35 4.21
C HIS A 107 -23.61 7.06 3.62
N SER A 108 -24.83 6.69 4.00
CA SER A 108 -25.71 5.95 3.08
C SER A 108 -26.48 6.94 2.19
N ASN A 109 -26.53 6.65 0.89
CA ASN A 109 -27.13 7.48 -0.16
C ASN A 109 -28.58 7.92 0.16
N PRO A 110 -28.94 9.21 0.00
CA PRO A 110 -30.32 9.67 0.07
C PRO A 110 -31.02 9.35 -1.25
N GLY A 111 -31.37 8.08 -1.48
CA GLY A 111 -31.84 7.61 -2.79
C GLY A 111 -33.18 6.88 -2.81
N HIS A 112 -33.65 6.29 -1.70
CA HIS A 112 -34.90 5.51 -1.69
C HIS A 112 -35.76 5.85 -0.47
N SER A 113 -36.59 6.88 -0.63
CA SER A 113 -37.69 7.21 0.28
C SER A 113 -38.87 6.25 0.07
N GLY A 114 -38.79 5.05 0.66
CA GLY A 114 -39.96 4.24 0.95
C GLY A 114 -40.58 4.70 2.26
N ALA A 115 -41.72 5.38 2.21
CA ALA A 115 -42.44 5.87 3.38
C ALA A 115 -43.05 4.70 4.19
N GLY A 116 -42.24 4.12 5.08
CA GLY A 116 -42.68 3.21 6.14
C GLY A 116 -42.34 3.82 7.50
N SER A 117 -43.30 4.51 8.10
CA SER A 117 -43.21 5.04 9.47
C SER A 117 -43.22 3.89 10.48
N VAL A 118 -42.06 3.27 10.73
CA VAL A 118 -41.87 2.43 11.91
C VAL A 118 -41.58 3.37 13.08
N ASN A 119 -42.47 3.37 14.07
CA ASN A 119 -42.25 4.07 15.33
C ASN A 119 -40.92 3.59 15.91
N ALA A 120 -39.91 4.46 15.92
CA ALA A 120 -38.67 4.21 16.64
C ALA A 120 -38.98 4.23 18.13
N GLU A 121 -39.41 3.09 18.66
CA GLU A 121 -39.45 2.85 20.10
C GLU A 121 -38.07 3.23 20.65
N VAL A 122 -38.07 4.09 21.66
CA VAL A 122 -36.87 4.55 22.35
C VAL A 122 -36.14 3.31 22.82
N SER A 123 -35.09 2.93 22.09
CA SER A 123 -34.30 1.73 22.36
C SER A 123 -33.71 1.89 23.76
N GLU A 124 -34.29 1.16 24.72
CA GLU A 124 -33.85 1.17 26.10
C GLU A 124 -32.36 0.79 26.15
N CYS A 125 -31.59 1.55 26.92
CA CYS A 125 -30.16 1.30 27.06
C CYS A 125 -29.98 -0.10 27.68
N PRO A 126 -29.23 -1.01 27.03
CA PRO A 126 -29.14 -2.40 27.48
C PRO A 126 -28.47 -2.46 28.86
N SER A 127 -29.21 -2.96 29.85
CA SER A 127 -28.75 -3.09 31.24
C SER A 127 -29.48 -4.22 31.98
N PHE A 128 -28.88 -4.71 33.05
CA PHE A 128 -29.48 -5.71 33.93
C PHE A 128 -29.19 -5.40 35.40
N GLN A 129 -30.06 -5.86 36.30
CA GLN A 129 -29.90 -5.68 37.73
C GLN A 129 -29.10 -6.82 38.34
N THR A 130 -28.18 -6.48 39.23
CA THR A 130 -27.42 -7.42 40.06
C THR A 130 -27.56 -7.01 41.52
N GLU A 131 -27.12 -7.87 42.44
CA GLU A 131 -27.04 -7.52 43.85
C GLU A 131 -26.07 -6.37 44.17
N TRP A 132 -25.18 -6.01 43.23
CA TRP A 132 -24.26 -4.88 43.37
C TRP A 132 -24.84 -3.58 42.81
N GLY A 133 -25.97 -3.65 42.10
CA GLY A 133 -26.60 -2.53 41.40
C GLY A 133 -26.74 -2.78 39.91
N THR A 134 -27.03 -1.71 39.17
CA THR A 134 -27.27 -1.76 37.72
C THR A 134 -25.97 -1.95 36.94
N VAL A 135 -25.93 -2.97 36.09
CA VAL A 135 -24.83 -3.23 35.15
C VAL A 135 -25.32 -2.87 33.75
N ALA A 136 -24.60 -1.96 33.09
CA ALA A 136 -24.91 -1.55 31.73
C ALA A 136 -23.99 -2.25 30.72
N LEU A 137 -24.50 -2.43 29.50
CA LEU A 137 -23.79 -3.04 28.38
C LEU A 137 -23.51 -1.96 27.33
N LEU A 138 -22.27 -1.90 26.82
CA LEU A 138 -21.86 -0.97 25.78
C LEU A 138 -21.28 -1.76 24.61
N GLY A 139 -21.83 -1.60 23.40
CA GLY A 139 -21.25 -2.18 22.18
C GLY A 139 -20.04 -1.37 21.70
N ASP A 140 -20.30 -0.16 21.18
CA ASP A 140 -19.24 0.73 20.72
C ASP A 140 -18.86 1.80 21.76
N VAL A 141 -17.57 1.85 22.10
CA VAL A 141 -16.97 2.84 23.00
C VAL A 141 -17.11 4.27 22.45
N THR A 142 -17.23 4.45 21.13
CA THR A 142 -17.43 5.76 20.49
C THR A 142 -18.88 6.24 20.50
N GLY A 143 -19.83 5.37 20.86
CA GLY A 143 -21.27 5.64 20.89
C GLY A 143 -21.72 6.64 21.97
N SER A 144 -23.03 6.78 22.12
CA SER A 144 -23.64 7.71 23.08
C SER A 144 -23.59 7.18 24.52
N TRP A 145 -22.80 7.83 25.38
CA TRP A 145 -22.68 7.47 26.80
C TRP A 145 -23.79 8.06 27.68
N ALA A 146 -24.46 9.12 27.25
CA ALA A 146 -25.37 9.88 28.12
C ALA A 146 -26.58 9.05 28.62
N PRO A 147 -27.30 8.30 27.77
CA PRO A 147 -28.40 7.44 28.24
C PRO A 147 -27.92 6.35 29.21
N LEU A 148 -26.71 5.83 28.95
CA LEU A 148 -26.12 4.76 29.75
C LEU A 148 -25.71 5.25 31.14
N LEU A 149 -25.05 6.40 31.22
CA LEU A 149 -24.65 7.01 32.50
C LEU A 149 -25.83 7.54 33.29
N ALA A 150 -26.95 7.88 32.64
CA ALA A 150 -28.19 8.27 33.32
C ALA A 150 -28.79 7.14 34.17
N LEU A 151 -28.48 5.88 33.86
CA LEU A 151 -28.85 4.72 34.69
C LEU A 151 -28.05 4.64 36.01
N ALA A 152 -27.05 5.52 36.20
CA ALA A 152 -26.09 5.46 37.29
C ALA A 152 -25.52 4.05 37.52
N PRO A 153 -25.01 3.36 36.47
CA PRO A 153 -24.59 1.98 36.59
C PRO A 153 -23.36 1.88 37.50
N VAL A 154 -23.29 0.81 38.29
CA VAL A 154 -22.10 0.49 39.09
C VAL A 154 -20.98 -0.05 38.21
N LEU A 155 -21.34 -0.72 37.10
CA LEU A 155 -20.43 -1.37 36.17
C LEU A 155 -20.94 -1.23 34.73
N ILE A 156 -20.02 -0.97 33.81
CA ILE A 156 -20.25 -0.98 32.37
C ILE A 156 -19.39 -2.08 31.78
N LEU A 157 -20.01 -2.99 31.04
CA LEU A 157 -19.33 -4.07 30.34
C LEU A 157 -19.31 -3.79 28.84
N ASN A 158 -18.15 -3.95 28.23
CA ASN A 158 -17.94 -3.83 26.79
C ASN A 158 -17.35 -5.14 26.27
N PRO A 159 -18.18 -6.14 25.95
CA PRO A 159 -17.73 -7.24 25.12
C PRO A 159 -17.51 -6.66 23.72
N CYS A 160 -16.30 -6.77 23.19
CA CYS A 160 -15.94 -6.14 21.92
C CYS A 160 -15.14 -7.12 21.07
N ASN A 161 -15.27 -6.99 19.75
CA ASN A 161 -14.35 -7.52 18.77
C ASN A 161 -13.89 -6.36 17.89
N ALA A 162 -13.17 -5.43 18.52
CA ALA A 162 -12.43 -4.40 17.80
C ALA A 162 -10.95 -4.63 18.05
N PRO A 163 -10.42 -5.78 17.57
CA PRO A 163 -8.99 -6.01 17.64
C PRO A 163 -8.31 -4.88 16.89
N MET A 164 -7.19 -4.42 17.44
CA MET A 164 -6.41 -3.47 16.68
C MET A 164 -5.84 -4.18 15.46
N GLU A 165 -6.09 -3.60 14.28
CA GLU A 165 -5.54 -4.10 13.03
C GLU A 165 -4.03 -4.25 13.17
N LEU A 166 -3.57 -5.46 12.94
CA LEU A 166 -2.16 -5.79 12.92
C LEU A 166 -1.66 -5.49 11.52
N ASP A 167 -0.87 -4.43 11.37
CA ASP A 167 -0.08 -4.28 10.16
C ASP A 167 0.98 -5.38 10.20
N MET A 168 0.77 -6.45 9.44
CA MET A 168 1.64 -7.62 9.42
C MET A 168 3.04 -7.28 8.90
N ALA A 169 3.15 -6.28 8.02
CA ALA A 169 4.42 -5.78 7.54
C ALA A 169 5.14 -5.02 8.65
N LEU A 170 4.45 -4.13 9.36
CA LEU A 170 5.00 -3.41 10.51
C LEU A 170 5.34 -4.36 11.66
N ALA A 171 4.50 -5.36 11.96
CA ALA A 171 4.72 -6.34 13.01
C ALA A 171 5.95 -7.22 12.76
N LYS A 172 6.21 -7.58 11.48
CA LYS A 172 7.35 -8.41 11.08
C LYS A 172 8.64 -7.60 10.93
N ALA A 173 8.57 -6.43 10.30
CA ALA A 173 9.75 -5.59 10.04
C ALA A 173 10.15 -4.76 11.26
N HIS A 174 9.16 -4.27 12.02
CA HIS A 174 9.31 -3.34 13.14
C HIS A 174 8.30 -3.63 14.26
N PRO A 175 8.39 -4.80 14.93
CA PRO A 175 7.47 -5.18 16.01
C PRO A 175 7.34 -4.09 17.09
N GLU A 176 8.40 -3.32 17.32
CA GLU A 176 8.41 -2.17 18.23
C GLU A 176 7.48 -1.02 17.81
N LEU A 177 7.38 -0.71 16.51
CA LEU A 177 6.52 0.34 15.99
C LEU A 177 5.06 -0.09 15.99
N GLN A 178 4.81 -1.37 15.68
CA GLN A 178 3.48 -1.95 15.82
C GLN A 178 3.00 -1.88 17.28
N VAL A 179 3.85 -2.27 18.23
CA VAL A 179 3.56 -2.16 19.67
C VAL A 179 3.34 -0.69 20.08
N ALA A 180 4.10 0.26 19.54
CA ALA A 180 3.92 1.69 19.84
C ALA A 180 2.60 2.25 19.27
N ALA A 181 2.25 1.93 18.02
CA ALA A 181 0.97 2.29 17.41
C ALA A 181 -0.19 1.71 18.22
N TRP A 182 -0.03 0.48 18.70
CA TRP A 182 -0.95 -0.23 19.56
C TRP A 182 -1.17 0.47 20.90
N HIS A 183 -0.09 0.77 21.62
CA HIS A 183 -0.16 1.56 22.84
C HIS A 183 -0.83 2.92 22.61
N LYS A 184 -0.58 3.59 21.47
CA LYS A 184 -1.21 4.88 21.15
C LYS A 184 -2.73 4.74 20.98
N GLY A 185 -3.19 3.72 20.25
CA GLY A 185 -4.62 3.40 20.11
C GLY A 185 -5.27 3.16 21.47
N PHE A 186 -4.62 2.38 22.34
CA PHE A 186 -5.13 2.06 23.67
C PHE A 186 -5.29 3.25 24.56
N ARG A 187 -4.25 4.09 24.61
CA ARG A 187 -4.27 5.31 25.40
C ARG A 187 -5.37 6.25 24.93
N ARG A 188 -5.76 6.22 23.65
CA ARG A 188 -6.89 7.00 23.13
C ARG A 188 -8.21 6.49 23.70
N THR A 189 -8.47 5.18 23.62
CA THR A 189 -9.67 4.55 24.18
C THR A 189 -9.76 4.72 25.69
N GLU A 190 -8.66 4.48 26.41
CA GLU A 190 -8.55 4.68 27.85
C GLU A 190 -8.89 6.12 28.25
N ARG A 191 -8.29 7.13 27.58
CA ARG A 191 -8.56 8.54 27.87
C ARG A 191 -10.01 8.92 27.57
N LEU A 192 -10.58 8.38 26.49
CA LEU A 192 -11.98 8.58 26.16
C LEU A 192 -12.86 8.05 27.30
N VAL A 193 -12.69 6.79 27.70
CA VAL A 193 -13.47 6.19 28.80
C VAL A 193 -13.25 6.94 30.12
N GLN A 194 -12.01 7.24 30.50
CA GLN A 194 -11.71 8.03 31.70
C GLN A 194 -12.39 9.39 31.69
N SER A 195 -12.43 10.06 30.53
CA SER A 195 -13.10 11.36 30.41
C SER A 195 -14.61 11.26 30.63
N ARG A 196 -15.24 10.15 30.21
CA ARG A 196 -16.67 9.89 30.40
C ARG A 196 -17.01 9.49 31.82
N LEU A 197 -16.10 8.77 32.50
CA LEU A 197 -16.30 8.28 33.85
C LEU A 197 -15.80 9.22 34.96
N ARG A 198 -15.16 10.34 34.62
CA ARG A 198 -14.49 11.24 35.58
C ARG A 198 -15.40 11.63 36.76
N ASP A 199 -16.67 11.88 36.48
CA ASP A 199 -17.65 12.38 37.46
C ASP A 199 -18.61 11.29 37.95
N THR A 200 -18.35 10.02 37.65
CA THR A 200 -19.19 8.89 38.06
C THR A 200 -18.43 7.92 38.96
N ARG A 201 -19.18 7.12 39.74
CA ARG A 201 -18.62 6.02 40.54
C ARG A 201 -18.59 4.69 39.78
N THR A 202 -18.78 4.77 38.47
CA THR A 202 -18.94 3.62 37.60
C THR A 202 -17.58 3.04 37.24
N VAL A 203 -17.49 1.71 37.22
CA VAL A 203 -16.35 0.97 36.68
C VAL A 203 -16.64 0.56 35.25
N PHE A 204 -15.66 0.62 34.36
CA PHE A 204 -15.75 0.09 33.00
C PHE A 204 -14.81 -1.10 32.84
N VAL A 205 -15.33 -2.19 32.28
CA VAL A 205 -14.56 -3.40 31.95
C VAL A 205 -14.82 -3.77 30.50
N ARG A 206 -13.75 -3.92 29.74
CA ARG A 206 -13.78 -4.39 28.35
C ARG A 206 -13.13 -5.75 28.24
N ALA A 207 -13.79 -6.65 27.52
CA ALA A 207 -13.22 -7.88 27.00
C ALA A 207 -13.08 -7.72 25.49
N ASP A 208 -11.91 -8.05 24.96
CA ASP A 208 -11.65 -7.89 23.52
C ASP A 208 -10.97 -9.14 22.97
N ALA A 209 -11.41 -9.59 21.81
CA ALA A 209 -10.86 -10.77 21.16
C ALA A 209 -9.59 -10.39 20.37
N PRO A 210 -8.44 -11.08 20.54
CA PRO A 210 -7.35 -10.98 19.57
C PRO A 210 -7.80 -11.55 18.21
N LEU A 211 -7.22 -11.07 17.11
CA LEU A 211 -7.50 -11.61 15.77
C LEU A 211 -7.04 -13.06 15.66
N ARG A 212 -7.83 -13.89 14.97
CA ARG A 212 -7.43 -15.24 14.55
C ARG A 212 -6.14 -15.23 13.72
N GLN A 213 -5.91 -14.19 12.93
CA GLN A 213 -4.81 -14.06 11.96
C GLN A 213 -3.50 -13.52 12.56
N GLY A 214 -3.45 -13.35 13.87
CA GLY A 214 -2.42 -12.56 14.52
C GLY A 214 -2.93 -11.14 14.75
N GLY A 215 -2.83 -10.70 15.99
CA GLY A 215 -3.38 -9.44 16.48
C GLY A 215 -3.57 -9.58 17.97
N ALA A 216 -3.70 -8.46 18.65
CA ALA A 216 -3.58 -8.47 20.09
C ALA A 216 -4.78 -7.76 20.73
N GLY A 217 -5.42 -8.49 21.63
CA GLY A 217 -6.65 -8.06 22.29
C GLY A 217 -6.36 -6.98 23.34
N ILE A 218 -7.40 -6.26 23.68
CA ILE A 218 -7.37 -5.13 24.62
C ILE A 218 -8.43 -5.30 25.69
N SER A 219 -8.15 -6.16 26.65
CA SER A 219 -8.92 -6.14 27.88
C SER A 219 -8.45 -5.00 28.77
N MET A 220 -9.39 -4.19 29.24
CA MET A 220 -9.08 -3.05 30.09
C MET A 220 -10.11 -2.87 31.20
N LEU A 221 -9.64 -2.37 32.33
CA LEU A 221 -10.45 -1.89 33.42
C LEU A 221 -10.17 -0.39 33.60
N VAL A 222 -11.23 0.41 33.68
CA VAL A 222 -11.13 1.86 33.86
C VAL A 222 -12.09 2.31 34.97
N GLU A 223 -11.57 3.08 35.91
CA GLU A 223 -12.31 3.82 36.92
C GLU A 223 -12.03 5.33 36.75
N ALA A 224 -12.84 6.18 37.39
CA ALA A 224 -12.70 7.65 37.33
C ALA A 224 -11.28 8.17 37.63
N HIS A 225 -10.53 7.46 38.47
CA HIS A 225 -9.23 7.89 38.98
C HIS A 225 -8.07 6.95 38.65
N ARG A 226 -8.32 5.83 37.94
CA ARG A 226 -7.29 4.84 37.60
C ARG A 226 -7.72 3.94 36.45
N SER A 227 -6.75 3.26 35.85
CA SER A 227 -6.97 2.30 34.77
C SER A 227 -5.92 1.20 34.82
N ALA A 228 -6.32 0.01 34.40
CA ALA A 228 -5.47 -1.14 34.17
C ALA A 228 -5.68 -1.61 32.73
N LEU A 229 -4.59 -1.80 32.00
CA LEU A 229 -4.59 -2.29 30.62
C LEU A 229 -3.86 -3.63 30.63
N ALA A 230 -4.45 -4.65 30.00
CA ALA A 230 -3.83 -5.96 29.86
C ALA A 230 -3.68 -6.31 28.38
N PRO A 231 -2.78 -5.63 27.65
CA PRO A 231 -2.53 -5.94 26.26
C PRO A 231 -1.81 -7.29 26.15
N SER A 232 -2.33 -8.21 25.34
CA SER A 232 -1.68 -9.50 25.17
C SER A 232 -1.83 -10.06 23.75
N TRP A 233 -0.77 -10.75 23.33
CA TRP A 233 -0.73 -11.55 22.12
C TRP A 233 -1.36 -12.90 22.41
N GLY A 234 -2.45 -13.21 21.72
CA GLY A 234 -3.17 -14.47 21.88
C GLY A 234 -4.05 -14.53 23.12
N PRO A 235 -4.51 -15.74 23.49
CA PRO A 235 -5.51 -15.91 24.52
C PRO A 235 -4.94 -15.57 25.91
N THR A 236 -5.66 -14.77 26.68
CA THR A 236 -5.34 -14.43 28.07
C THR A 236 -6.62 -14.39 28.89
N PHE A 237 -6.54 -14.88 30.12
CA PHE A 237 -7.65 -14.83 31.06
C PHE A 237 -7.21 -13.95 32.21
N LEU A 238 -8.05 -12.97 32.54
CA LEU A 238 -7.76 -11.98 33.57
C LEU A 238 -8.77 -12.15 34.68
N HIS A 239 -8.28 -12.47 35.86
CA HIS A 239 -9.11 -12.42 37.05
C HIS A 239 -8.92 -11.04 37.70
N LEU A 240 -10.00 -10.29 37.88
CA LEU A 240 -10.04 -8.94 38.43
C LEU A 240 -10.76 -8.97 39.76
N GLU A 241 -10.08 -8.63 40.84
CA GLU A 241 -10.71 -8.49 42.15
C GLU A 241 -10.82 -7.02 42.53
N MET A 242 -12.05 -6.54 42.72
CA MET A 242 -12.33 -5.18 43.19
C MET A 242 -12.58 -5.18 44.71
N GLU A 243 -11.68 -4.57 45.49
CA GLU A 243 -11.84 -4.30 46.93
C GLU A 243 -12.54 -2.96 47.19
N ASP A 244 -13.51 -2.96 48.11
CA ASP A 244 -14.42 -1.83 48.35
C ASP A 244 -13.90 -0.82 49.42
N THR A 245 -12.79 -1.07 50.13
CA THR A 245 -12.59 -0.44 51.46
C THR A 245 -11.21 0.07 51.91
N LYS A 246 -10.16 0.13 51.07
CA LYS A 246 -8.89 0.78 51.52
C LYS A 246 -8.84 2.23 51.10
N ASP A 247 -8.50 3.16 52.00
CA ASP A 247 -8.34 4.59 51.71
C ASP A 247 -7.43 4.86 50.49
N SER A 248 -7.67 5.98 49.81
CA SER A 248 -6.96 6.40 48.59
C SER A 248 -5.46 6.60 48.82
N ARG A 249 -4.66 5.55 48.66
CA ARG A 249 -3.23 5.71 48.40
C ARG A 249 -3.07 6.28 46.99
N LYS A 250 -2.55 7.51 46.89
CA LYS A 250 -2.09 8.07 45.61
C LYS A 250 -1.07 7.11 44.98
N LEU A 251 -1.30 6.74 43.73
CA LEU A 251 -0.41 5.86 42.97
C LEU A 251 1.00 6.48 42.89
N PRO A 252 2.09 5.70 43.05
CA PRO A 252 3.37 6.13 42.50
C PRO A 252 3.19 6.31 41.00
N LYS A 253 3.75 7.39 40.44
CA LYS A 253 3.71 7.65 39.00
C LYS A 253 4.17 6.40 38.26
N TRP A 254 3.41 5.96 37.26
CA TRP A 254 3.82 4.89 36.35
C TRP A 254 5.22 5.24 35.81
N ARG A 255 6.22 4.43 36.13
CA ARG A 255 7.54 4.52 35.49
C ARG A 255 7.55 3.55 34.32
N SER A 256 8.08 4.00 33.19
CA SER A 256 8.41 3.11 32.08
C SER A 256 9.35 2.01 32.59
N LEU A 257 9.10 0.76 32.20
CA LEU A 257 10.09 -0.30 32.39
C LEU A 257 11.35 0.07 31.61
N THR A 258 12.51 -0.18 32.19
CA THR A 258 13.77 0.02 31.47
C THR A 258 13.91 -1.04 30.38
N ILE A 259 14.71 -0.74 29.35
CA ILE A 259 15.00 -1.70 28.27
C ILE A 259 15.55 -3.01 28.87
N ASP A 260 16.35 -2.94 29.93
CA ASP A 260 16.85 -4.12 30.63
C ASP A 260 15.73 -4.92 31.31
N GLU A 261 14.72 -4.27 31.91
CA GLU A 261 13.55 -4.94 32.49
C GLU A 261 12.69 -5.63 31.42
N ILE A 262 12.56 -5.00 30.24
CA ILE A 262 11.85 -5.54 29.08
C ILE A 262 12.59 -6.75 28.51
N LEU A 263 13.92 -6.65 28.36
CA LEU A 263 14.76 -7.74 27.88
C LEU A 263 14.81 -8.90 28.88
N SER A 264 14.88 -8.61 30.19
CA SER A 264 14.82 -9.62 31.24
C SER A 264 13.49 -10.40 31.23
N ALA A 265 12.38 -9.72 30.94
CA ALA A 265 11.07 -10.35 30.76
C ALA A 265 10.96 -11.16 29.45
N SER A 266 11.77 -10.82 28.44
CA SER A 266 11.77 -11.48 27.12
C SER A 266 12.57 -12.79 27.10
N TYR A 267 13.56 -12.95 28.01
CA TYR A 267 14.44 -14.12 28.07
C TYR A 267 14.09 -15.13 29.19
N GLY A 268 13.05 -14.88 29.99
CA GLY A 268 12.69 -15.72 31.14
C GLY A 268 11.76 -16.89 30.80
N ARG A 269 12.29 -18.11 30.83
CA ARG A 269 11.54 -19.39 30.71
C ARG A 269 10.69 -19.74 31.95
N ASP A 270 10.59 -18.86 32.94
CA ASP A 270 9.89 -19.08 34.22
C ASP A 270 8.77 -18.06 34.47
N LEU A 271 7.88 -17.86 33.49
CA LEU A 271 6.64 -17.08 33.64
C LEU A 271 5.41 -17.98 33.84
N ASN A 272 5.52 -18.96 34.73
CA ASN A 272 4.34 -19.52 35.39
C ASN A 272 4.11 -18.66 36.64
N ASP A 273 3.00 -17.91 36.68
CA ASP A 273 2.53 -17.07 37.79
C ASP A 273 3.20 -15.69 38.00
N ALA A 274 3.26 -14.85 36.98
CA ALA A 274 3.51 -13.41 37.19
C ALA A 274 2.26 -12.74 37.80
N VAL A 275 2.28 -12.51 39.11
CA VAL A 275 1.29 -11.67 39.80
C VAL A 275 1.70 -10.21 39.66
N GLU A 276 1.01 -9.44 38.80
CA GLU A 276 1.13 -7.99 38.82
C GLU A 276 0.27 -7.43 39.96
N ILE A 277 0.92 -7.06 41.07
CA ILE A 277 0.26 -6.46 42.22
C ILE A 277 0.07 -4.96 41.96
N GLY A 278 -1.09 -4.60 41.44
CA GLY A 278 -1.57 -3.21 41.45
C GLY A 278 -2.12 -2.85 42.84
N PRO A 279 -2.09 -1.57 43.26
CA PRO A 279 -2.38 -1.19 44.65
C PRO A 279 -3.83 -1.38 45.13
N ARG A 280 -4.75 -1.90 44.29
CA ARG A 280 -6.12 -2.37 44.64
C ARG A 280 -6.70 -3.48 43.76
N TYR A 281 -5.91 -4.03 42.83
CA TYR A 281 -6.36 -5.14 41.99
C TYR A 281 -5.31 -6.22 42.04
N HIS A 282 -5.76 -7.44 42.23
CA HIS A 282 -4.99 -8.60 41.87
C HIS A 282 -5.34 -8.94 40.43
N LEU A 283 -4.40 -8.71 39.52
CA LEU A 283 -4.50 -9.16 38.14
C LEU A 283 -3.77 -10.48 38.04
N TRP A 284 -4.51 -11.55 37.74
CA TRP A 284 -3.90 -12.83 37.38
C TRP A 284 -4.01 -13.02 35.89
N THR A 285 -2.87 -13.07 35.20
CA THR A 285 -2.79 -13.41 33.78
C THR A 285 -2.50 -14.90 33.65
N PHE A 286 -3.47 -15.69 33.19
CA PHE A 286 -3.25 -17.11 32.96
C PHE A 286 -2.95 -17.39 31.48
N ARG A 287 -1.86 -18.11 31.23
CA ARG A 287 -1.50 -18.66 29.92
C ARG A 287 -1.60 -20.19 29.98
N PRO A 288 -2.58 -20.82 29.31
CA PRO A 288 -2.68 -22.27 29.29
C PRO A 288 -1.47 -22.86 28.55
N PRO A 289 -0.69 -23.78 29.15
CA PRO A 289 0.51 -24.34 28.52
C PRO A 289 0.25 -25.03 27.17
N SER A 290 -0.95 -25.59 26.98
CA SER A 290 -1.39 -26.25 25.74
C SER A 290 -1.67 -25.26 24.61
N LEU A 291 -2.16 -24.05 24.90
CA LEU A 291 -2.42 -23.00 23.91
C LEU A 291 -1.16 -22.17 23.59
N ALA A 292 -0.22 -22.05 24.53
CA ALA A 292 1.05 -21.38 24.32
C ALA A 292 1.95 -22.13 23.31
N LYS A 293 1.90 -23.48 23.28
CA LYS A 293 2.59 -24.27 22.26
C LYS A 293 1.97 -24.10 20.87
N ALA A 294 0.64 -24.11 20.78
CA ALA A 294 -0.07 -23.86 19.52
C ALA A 294 0.26 -22.48 18.93
N ALA A 295 0.38 -21.43 19.75
CA ALA A 295 0.67 -20.08 19.27
C ALA A 295 2.09 -19.89 18.69
N MET A 296 3.10 -20.62 19.19
CA MET A 296 4.45 -20.57 18.61
C MET A 296 4.64 -21.53 17.45
N THR A 297 4.05 -22.74 17.46
CA THR A 297 4.14 -23.64 16.30
C THR A 297 3.23 -23.24 15.14
N GLN A 298 2.11 -22.54 15.37
CA GLN A 298 1.28 -22.01 14.27
C GLN A 298 1.95 -20.88 13.50
N THR A 299 2.99 -20.20 14.03
CA THR A 299 3.79 -19.26 13.23
C THR A 299 4.48 -19.89 12.02
N ALA A 300 4.67 -21.21 12.03
CA ALA A 300 5.24 -21.97 10.92
C ALA A 300 4.20 -22.64 10.00
N ASP A 301 2.90 -22.63 10.35
CA ASP A 301 1.88 -23.48 9.71
C ASP A 301 0.61 -22.70 9.29
N TRP A 302 0.74 -21.38 9.09
CA TRP A 302 -0.36 -20.52 8.62
C TRP A 302 -0.82 -20.84 7.19
N SER A 303 -0.03 -21.58 6.40
CA SER A 303 -0.31 -21.92 5.00
C SER A 303 -1.42 -22.97 4.83
N SER A 304 -1.60 -23.88 5.79
CA SER A 304 -2.53 -25.01 5.66
C SER A 304 -3.99 -24.68 6.02
N LEU A 305 -4.25 -23.55 6.68
CA LEU A 305 -5.60 -23.12 7.07
C LEU A 305 -6.40 -22.42 5.96
N TRP A 306 -5.78 -22.15 4.80
CA TRP A 306 -6.41 -21.47 3.66
C TRP A 306 -6.85 -22.42 2.54
N GLU A 307 -6.73 -23.74 2.73
CA GLU A 307 -7.09 -24.76 1.73
C GLU A 307 -8.57 -25.20 1.76
N GLN A 308 -9.46 -24.58 2.55
CA GLN A 308 -10.88 -24.92 2.51
C GLN A 308 -11.69 -23.94 1.63
N PRO A 309 -12.33 -24.43 0.55
CA PRO A 309 -13.25 -23.63 -0.25
C PRO A 309 -14.63 -23.64 0.41
N GLU A 310 -14.99 -22.60 1.15
CA GLU A 310 -16.39 -22.39 1.55
C GLU A 310 -17.06 -21.34 0.65
N ALA A 311 -17.96 -21.89 -0.19
CA ALA A 311 -19.15 -21.34 -0.82
C ALA A 311 -19.17 -19.88 -1.34
N ASP A 312 -19.30 -19.80 -2.67
CA ASP A 312 -19.82 -18.69 -3.48
C ASP A 312 -20.63 -17.64 -2.71
N THR A 313 -19.97 -16.54 -2.36
CA THR A 313 -20.62 -15.24 -2.15
C THR A 313 -19.76 -14.18 -2.84
N ASP A 314 -20.41 -13.27 -3.56
CA ASP A 314 -19.84 -12.22 -4.41
C ASP A 314 -18.90 -11.24 -3.66
N ILE A 315 -17.68 -11.70 -3.35
CA ILE A 315 -16.60 -10.91 -2.73
C ILE A 315 -15.93 -9.98 -3.76
N LEU A 316 -16.16 -10.20 -5.06
CA LEU A 316 -15.58 -9.38 -6.15
C LEU A 316 -16.12 -7.94 -6.20
N SER A 317 -17.25 -7.63 -5.55
CA SER A 317 -17.75 -6.24 -5.47
C SER A 317 -17.18 -5.44 -4.29
N LEU A 318 -16.56 -6.09 -3.29
CA LEU A 318 -15.97 -5.45 -2.10
C LEU A 318 -14.45 -5.27 -2.18
N MET A 319 -13.76 -5.96 -3.10
CA MET A 319 -12.31 -5.82 -3.32
C MET A 319 -11.91 -4.73 -4.32
N GLY A 320 -12.84 -3.85 -4.72
CA GLY A 320 -12.58 -2.75 -5.63
C GLY A 320 -12.08 -1.46 -4.97
N ARG A 321 -10.88 -1.45 -4.37
CA ARG A 321 -10.14 -0.18 -4.13
C ARG A 321 -8.64 -0.37 -4.34
N GLN A 322 -8.18 0.23 -5.44
CA GLN A 322 -6.77 0.50 -5.80
C GLN A 322 -5.92 0.86 -4.56
N ALA A 323 -4.66 0.41 -4.54
CA ALA A 323 -3.68 0.66 -3.47
C ALA A 323 -3.84 2.08 -2.89
N SER A 324 -3.99 2.15 -1.56
CA SER A 324 -4.23 3.41 -0.84
C SER A 324 -2.95 4.23 -0.64
N CYS A 325 -1.79 3.72 -1.06
CA CYS A 325 -0.50 4.35 -0.87
C CYS A 325 0.48 4.08 -2.03
N PHE A 326 1.38 5.03 -2.26
CA PHE A 326 2.54 4.95 -3.14
C PHE A 326 3.79 4.88 -2.29
N LEU A 327 4.74 4.00 -2.63
CA LEU A 327 6.03 3.90 -1.97
C LEU A 327 7.15 4.28 -2.96
N MET A 328 8.11 5.09 -2.51
CA MET A 328 9.30 5.40 -3.29
C MET A 328 10.57 5.41 -2.44
N PRO A 329 11.60 4.62 -2.80
CA PRO A 329 12.91 4.69 -2.14
C PRO A 329 13.68 5.95 -2.56
N LEU A 330 14.32 6.60 -1.58
CA LEU A 330 15.18 7.78 -1.72
C LEU A 330 16.51 7.54 -0.99
N GLY A 331 17.18 6.43 -1.33
CA GLY A 331 18.42 6.01 -0.67
C GLY A 331 18.21 5.68 0.82
N ARG A 332 18.51 6.64 1.71
CA ARG A 332 18.30 6.49 3.16
C ARG A 332 16.84 6.66 3.58
N PHE A 333 16.04 7.33 2.77
CA PHE A 333 14.66 7.64 3.09
C PHE A 333 13.69 6.81 2.27
N TYR A 334 12.48 6.63 2.78
CA TYR A 334 11.31 6.23 1.98
C TYR A 334 10.25 7.31 2.03
N VAL A 335 9.59 7.52 0.90
CA VAL A 335 8.38 8.34 0.82
C VAL A 335 7.19 7.41 0.70
N VAL A 336 6.26 7.53 1.64
CA VAL A 336 4.95 6.88 1.59
C VAL A 336 3.94 7.99 1.31
N ALA A 337 3.29 7.96 0.16
CA ALA A 337 2.21 8.90 -0.15
C ALA A 337 0.87 8.18 -0.15
N GLU A 338 0.02 8.47 0.80
CA GLU A 338 -1.35 8.02 0.79
C GLU A 338 -2.14 8.74 -0.30
N ARG A 339 -3.12 8.03 -0.85
CA ARG A 339 -4.08 8.59 -1.81
C ARG A 339 -4.94 9.71 -1.21
N SER A 340 -5.03 9.76 0.12
CA SER A 340 -5.62 10.84 0.91
C SER A 340 -4.86 12.18 0.78
N GLY A 341 -3.70 12.19 0.13
CA GLY A 341 -2.83 13.37 0.05
C GLY A 341 -1.84 13.46 1.21
N GLN A 342 -1.81 12.52 2.14
CA GLN A 342 -0.78 12.51 3.17
C GLN A 342 0.52 11.91 2.63
N VAL A 343 1.62 12.65 2.72
CA VAL A 343 2.95 12.20 2.28
C VAL A 343 3.88 12.14 3.48
N THR A 344 4.42 10.97 3.79
CA THR A 344 5.25 10.72 4.97
C THR A 344 6.64 10.29 4.54
N LEU A 345 7.66 11.02 5.01
CA LEU A 345 9.07 10.73 4.81
C LEU A 345 9.61 9.94 6.02
N TRP A 346 10.09 8.73 5.77
CA TRP A 346 10.69 7.84 6.76
C TRP A 346 12.20 7.78 6.62
N ASP A 347 12.94 7.79 7.73
CA ASP A 347 14.38 7.53 7.74
C ASP A 347 14.65 6.10 8.20
N LEU A 348 15.14 5.28 7.28
CA LEU A 348 15.43 3.87 7.52
C LEU A 348 16.49 3.63 8.58
N ARG A 349 17.51 4.49 8.59
CA ARG A 349 18.64 4.34 9.52
C ARG A 349 18.22 4.65 10.94
N GLN A 350 17.31 5.62 11.10
CA GLN A 350 16.79 6.03 12.41
C GLN A 350 15.49 5.31 12.79
N ARG A 351 14.90 4.55 11.86
CA ARG A 351 13.63 3.82 12.03
C ARG A 351 12.51 4.70 12.59
N ARG A 352 12.39 5.91 12.08
CA ARG A 352 11.36 6.86 12.52
C ARG A 352 10.84 7.70 11.38
N GLU A 353 9.60 8.14 11.53
CA GLU A 353 9.04 9.22 10.75
C GLU A 353 9.92 10.47 10.91
N CYS A 354 10.42 10.98 9.80
CA CYS A 354 11.09 12.28 9.79
C CYS A 354 10.07 13.40 9.73
N GLN A 355 9.12 13.29 8.80
CA GLN A 355 8.20 14.37 8.49
C GLN A 355 6.97 13.86 7.74
N THR A 356 5.81 14.41 8.08
CA THR A 356 4.57 14.24 7.33
C THR A 356 4.15 15.57 6.71
N PHE A 357 3.72 15.52 5.46
CA PHE A 357 3.16 16.61 4.69
C PHE A 357 1.71 16.29 4.34
N SER A 358 0.80 17.26 4.44
CA SER A 358 -0.55 17.13 3.88
C SER A 358 -0.61 17.89 2.58
N VAL A 359 -0.99 17.19 1.50
CA VAL A 359 -1.12 17.77 0.17
C VAL A 359 -2.41 18.60 0.04
N ASP A 360 -3.44 18.32 0.83
CA ASP A 360 -4.74 18.97 0.70
C ASP A 360 -4.78 20.43 1.25
N GLY A 361 -3.70 20.92 1.85
CA GLY A 361 -3.71 22.15 2.65
C GLY A 361 -3.50 23.50 1.95
N ALA A 362 -3.26 23.57 0.63
CA ALA A 362 -2.69 24.80 0.04
C ALA A 362 -3.28 25.27 -1.31
N VAL A 363 -4.40 24.72 -1.80
CA VAL A 363 -5.08 25.29 -2.99
C VAL A 363 -6.05 26.40 -2.56
N GLY A 364 -5.52 27.44 -1.95
CA GLY A 364 -6.12 28.76 -2.09
C GLY A 364 -5.49 29.38 -3.33
N PHE A 365 -6.17 29.36 -4.47
CA PHE A 365 -5.77 30.12 -5.67
C PHE A 365 -5.80 31.62 -5.33
N GLY A 366 -4.75 32.10 -4.66
CA GLY A 366 -4.47 33.48 -4.39
C GLY A 366 -3.32 33.93 -5.29
N PHE A 367 -3.60 34.07 -6.58
CA PHE A 367 -2.76 34.92 -7.42
C PHE A 367 -2.80 36.32 -6.82
N GLY A 368 -1.66 36.77 -6.29
CA GLY A 368 -1.49 38.12 -5.83
C GLY A 368 -1.62 39.08 -7.00
N LEU A 369 -2.74 39.81 -7.05
CA LEU A 369 -2.84 41.19 -7.49
C LEU A 369 -4.11 41.80 -6.86
N ASP A 370 -3.86 42.78 -5.98
CA ASP A 370 -4.77 43.73 -5.36
C ASP A 370 -5.93 43.23 -4.49
N SER A 371 -5.66 43.24 -3.18
CA SER A 371 -6.62 43.25 -2.10
C SER A 371 -7.42 44.56 -2.06
N SER A 372 -8.53 44.66 -2.80
CA SER A 372 -9.70 45.40 -2.31
C SER A 372 -11.00 45.07 -3.06
N ARG A 373 -12.05 44.81 -2.26
CA ARG A 373 -13.48 44.74 -2.62
C ARG A 373 -14.00 43.44 -3.26
N SER A 374 -14.70 42.64 -2.44
CA SER A 374 -16.17 42.58 -2.44
C SER A 374 -16.73 41.17 -2.14
N ARG A 375 -17.41 41.10 -0.99
CA ARG A 375 -18.68 40.42 -0.68
C ARG A 375 -19.01 39.03 -1.26
N SER A 376 -19.03 38.09 -0.32
CA SER A 376 -20.17 37.24 0.09
C SER A 376 -20.98 36.50 -0.98
N GLY A 377 -20.90 35.17 -0.90
CA GLY A 377 -21.99 34.27 -1.27
C GLY A 377 -21.59 33.29 -2.36
N ARG A 378 -20.95 32.19 -2.00
CA ARG A 378 -20.96 30.99 -2.86
C ARG A 378 -20.79 29.73 -2.03
N ALA A 379 -21.69 28.79 -2.31
CA ALA A 379 -21.73 27.46 -1.72
C ALA A 379 -20.33 26.84 -1.67
N THR A 380 -19.97 26.27 -0.53
CA THR A 380 -18.87 25.32 -0.39
C THR A 380 -19.20 24.08 -1.21
N ARG A 381 -19.03 24.18 -2.53
CA ARG A 381 -19.00 23.04 -3.43
C ARG A 381 -17.90 22.15 -2.87
N ALA A 382 -18.25 20.95 -2.43
CA ALA A 382 -17.29 20.01 -1.88
C ALA A 382 -16.20 19.78 -2.93
N THR A 383 -15.08 20.48 -2.80
CA THR A 383 -13.89 20.30 -3.61
C THR A 383 -13.45 18.87 -3.36
N ARG A 384 -13.56 18.02 -4.39
CA ARG A 384 -13.04 16.65 -4.31
C ARG A 384 -11.58 16.76 -3.92
N ALA A 385 -11.21 16.11 -2.81
CA ALA A 385 -9.84 16.08 -2.30
C ALA A 385 -8.88 15.65 -3.41
N ALA A 386 -7.71 16.28 -3.47
CA ALA A 386 -6.71 15.97 -4.48
C ALA A 386 -6.18 14.56 -4.20
N ARG A 387 -6.09 13.74 -5.24
CA ARG A 387 -5.59 12.36 -5.11
C ARG A 387 -4.16 12.32 -5.59
N VAL A 388 -3.25 11.78 -4.78
CA VAL A 388 -1.90 11.45 -5.26
C VAL A 388 -2.03 10.44 -6.40
N THR A 389 -1.34 10.70 -7.51
CA THR A 389 -1.32 9.81 -8.68
C THR A 389 0.04 9.20 -8.94
N CYS A 390 1.13 9.90 -8.57
CA CYS A 390 2.49 9.43 -8.83
C CYS A 390 3.52 10.08 -7.89
N LEU A 391 4.63 9.36 -7.67
CA LEU A 391 5.86 9.84 -7.03
C LEU A 391 7.04 9.72 -8.01
N GLY A 392 7.92 10.72 -8.02
CA GLY A 392 9.15 10.71 -8.82
C GLY A 392 10.39 11.03 -7.99
N PRO A 393 11.48 10.23 -8.07
CA PRO A 393 12.70 10.50 -7.32
C PRO A 393 13.45 11.67 -7.95
N GLY A 394 13.93 12.62 -7.13
CA GLY A 394 14.71 13.76 -7.59
C GLY A 394 16.18 13.41 -7.87
N PRO A 395 16.93 14.35 -8.50
CA PRO A 395 18.34 14.14 -8.83
C PRO A 395 19.22 14.08 -7.58
N LEU A 396 18.77 14.69 -6.48
CA LEU A 396 19.41 14.59 -5.17
C LEU A 396 18.71 13.52 -4.31
N PRO A 397 19.42 12.80 -3.43
CA PRO A 397 18.85 11.72 -2.61
C PRO A 397 17.71 12.15 -1.66
N ASN A 398 17.53 13.45 -1.44
CA ASN A 398 16.48 13.96 -0.57
C ASN A 398 15.40 14.72 -1.35
N GLN A 399 15.52 14.75 -2.68
CA GLN A 399 14.56 15.41 -3.55
C GLN A 399 13.56 14.41 -4.10
N PHE A 400 12.30 14.83 -4.20
CA PHE A 400 11.24 14.05 -4.83
C PHE A 400 10.12 14.94 -5.34
N ALA A 401 9.34 14.41 -6.24
CA ALA A 401 8.14 15.03 -6.76
C ALA A 401 6.91 14.20 -6.38
N VAL A 402 5.81 14.87 -6.09
CA VAL A 402 4.50 14.28 -5.85
C VAL A 402 3.53 14.90 -6.85
N ALA A 403 2.94 14.09 -7.72
CA ALA A 403 1.84 14.54 -8.56
C ALA A 403 0.51 14.16 -7.92
N THR A 404 -0.40 15.13 -7.94
CA THR A 404 -1.77 14.96 -7.49
C THR A 404 -2.73 15.42 -8.56
N SER A 405 -3.83 14.70 -8.70
CA SER A 405 -4.90 15.04 -9.63
C SER A 405 -6.14 15.46 -8.86
N SER A 406 -6.81 16.47 -9.39
CA SER A 406 -8.07 17.00 -8.90
C SER A 406 -9.00 17.27 -10.08
N ALA A 407 -10.27 17.56 -9.80
CA ALA A 407 -11.21 17.98 -10.84
C ALA A 407 -10.83 19.33 -11.49
N GLU A 408 -9.94 20.11 -10.87
CA GLU A 408 -9.51 21.43 -11.35
C GLU A 408 -8.20 21.36 -12.15
N GLY A 409 -7.44 20.28 -12.01
CA GLY A 409 -6.21 20.06 -12.74
C GLY A 409 -5.24 19.15 -12.03
N VAL A 410 -4.01 19.14 -12.52
CA VAL A 410 -2.89 18.41 -11.93
C VAL A 410 -2.05 19.39 -11.12
N VAL A 411 -1.62 18.98 -9.93
CA VAL A 411 -0.64 19.71 -9.12
C VAL A 411 0.59 18.84 -8.93
N LEU A 412 1.73 19.31 -9.41
CA LEU A 412 3.04 18.72 -9.20
C LEU A 412 3.78 19.49 -8.11
N ARG A 413 4.20 18.79 -7.06
CA ARG A 413 4.90 19.39 -5.92
C ARG A 413 6.27 18.81 -5.76
N LEU A 414 7.27 19.67 -5.65
CA LEU A 414 8.67 19.29 -5.49
C LEU A 414 9.09 19.47 -4.04
N PHE A 415 9.76 18.47 -3.49
CA PHE A 415 10.20 18.42 -2.12
C PHE A 415 11.73 18.24 -2.05
N GLU A 416 12.36 18.86 -1.07
CA GLU A 416 13.75 18.62 -0.63
C GLU A 416 13.78 18.70 0.90
N ARG A 417 13.37 17.62 1.58
CA ARG A 417 13.02 17.60 3.02
C ARG A 417 11.91 18.57 3.45
N LYS A 418 11.64 19.62 2.68
CA LYS A 418 10.53 20.56 2.80
C LYS A 418 9.96 20.80 1.41
N LEU A 419 8.74 21.31 1.35
CA LEU A 419 8.18 21.73 0.08
C LEU A 419 9.05 22.84 -0.53
N LEU A 420 9.56 22.61 -1.73
CA LEU A 420 10.36 23.56 -2.48
C LEU A 420 9.47 24.45 -3.34
N ARG A 421 8.64 23.83 -4.19
CA ARG A 421 7.84 24.50 -5.21
C ARG A 421 6.59 23.69 -5.57
N ASP A 422 5.54 24.40 -5.94
CA ASP A 422 4.28 23.87 -6.44
C ASP A 422 4.04 24.35 -7.86
N PHE A 423 3.69 23.43 -8.74
CA PHE A 423 3.24 23.69 -10.11
C PHE A 423 1.79 23.23 -10.20
N ALA A 424 0.86 24.18 -10.20
CA ALA A 424 -0.53 23.90 -10.48
C ALA A 424 -0.76 24.08 -11.99
N LEU A 425 -1.27 23.03 -12.62
CA LEU A 425 -1.65 23.00 -14.02
C LEU A 425 -3.17 22.86 -14.09
N PRO A 426 -3.91 23.99 -14.19
CA PRO A 426 -5.33 23.95 -14.43
C PRO A 426 -5.61 23.10 -15.68
N LEU A 427 -6.69 22.31 -15.66
CA LEU A 427 -7.12 21.62 -16.88
C LEU A 427 -7.27 22.62 -18.03
N GLU A 428 -7.76 23.83 -17.79
CA GLU A 428 -7.98 24.84 -18.84
C GLU A 428 -6.69 25.31 -19.54
N ASP A 429 -5.56 25.28 -18.85
CA ASP A 429 -4.25 25.71 -19.37
C ASP A 429 -3.54 24.60 -20.14
N LEU A 430 -4.00 23.35 -20.01
CA LEU A 430 -3.51 22.26 -20.84
C LEU A 430 -4.02 22.50 -22.27
N PRO A 431 -3.12 22.51 -23.27
CA PRO A 431 -3.46 22.86 -24.64
C PRO A 431 -4.17 21.69 -25.33
N TRP A 432 -5.34 21.28 -24.83
CA TRP A 432 -6.14 20.17 -25.38
C TRP A 432 -6.42 20.31 -26.88
N GLN A 433 -6.47 21.55 -27.38
CA GLN A 433 -6.67 21.82 -28.81
C GLN A 433 -5.44 21.47 -29.67
N GLN A 434 -4.26 21.42 -29.07
CA GLN A 434 -3.03 20.94 -29.70
C GLN A 434 -2.93 19.40 -29.61
N TRP A 435 -3.74 18.75 -28.77
CA TRP A 435 -3.83 17.30 -28.65
C TRP A 435 -4.72 16.77 -29.77
N LYS A 436 -4.20 16.76 -30.99
CA LYS A 436 -4.91 16.11 -32.10
C LYS A 436 -4.63 14.60 -32.02
N PRO A 437 -5.67 13.74 -31.92
CA PRO A 437 -5.47 12.31 -32.11
C PRO A 437 -4.91 12.13 -33.53
N PHE A 438 -3.80 11.41 -33.62
CA PHE A 438 -3.18 11.09 -34.89
C PHE A 438 -3.52 9.63 -35.26
N PRO A 439 -3.86 9.34 -36.53
CA PRO A 439 -3.93 10.27 -37.66
C PRO A 439 -5.07 11.28 -37.49
N ALA A 440 -4.83 12.52 -37.93
CA ALA A 440 -5.89 13.51 -38.01
C ALA A 440 -7.01 12.90 -38.88
N ASN A 441 -8.23 12.82 -38.35
CA ASN A 441 -9.38 12.35 -39.12
C ASN A 441 -9.71 13.39 -40.22
N GLU A 442 -8.92 13.45 -41.28
CA GLU A 442 -9.10 14.35 -42.42
C GLU A 442 -10.42 14.06 -43.16
N GLY A 443 -11.04 12.89 -42.91
CA GLY A 443 -12.38 12.54 -43.43
C GLY A 443 -13.56 13.19 -42.69
N ALA A 444 -13.36 13.80 -41.52
CA ALA A 444 -14.46 14.39 -40.73
C ALA A 444 -14.70 15.88 -41.01
N GLU A 445 -13.74 16.59 -41.63
CA GLU A 445 -13.88 18.03 -41.91
C GLU A 445 -14.86 18.34 -43.06
N GLY A 446 -15.31 17.33 -43.81
CA GLY A 446 -16.23 17.50 -44.93
C GLY A 446 -17.73 17.44 -44.60
N ALA A 447 -18.14 16.98 -43.41
CA ALA A 447 -19.53 16.64 -43.13
C ALA A 447 -20.29 17.59 -42.19
N ASP A 448 -19.62 18.54 -41.52
CA ASP A 448 -20.20 19.23 -40.35
C ASP A 448 -20.23 20.78 -40.43
N GLN A 449 -20.37 21.36 -41.63
CA GLN A 449 -20.57 22.81 -41.79
C GLN A 449 -22.01 23.29 -41.45
N GLY A 450 -22.81 22.52 -40.70
CA GLY A 450 -24.25 22.77 -40.52
C GLY A 450 -24.78 23.03 -39.10
N ALA A 451 -24.00 22.83 -38.03
CA ALA A 451 -24.55 22.87 -36.67
C ALA A 451 -23.72 23.75 -35.71
N ASP A 452 -24.28 24.92 -35.39
CA ASP A 452 -23.75 26.00 -34.54
C ASP A 452 -23.70 25.63 -33.02
N GLY A 453 -23.29 24.40 -32.65
CA GLY A 453 -23.42 23.88 -31.28
C GLY A 453 -22.40 22.82 -30.82
N ALA A 454 -21.30 22.58 -31.54
CA ALA A 454 -20.41 21.44 -31.28
C ALA A 454 -19.26 21.59 -30.24
N PRO A 455 -18.78 22.78 -29.78
CA PRO A 455 -17.60 22.81 -28.91
C PRO A 455 -17.87 22.43 -27.44
N GLU A 456 -19.13 22.39 -26.99
CA GLU A 456 -19.45 22.13 -25.58
C GLU A 456 -19.39 20.63 -25.19
N ARG A 457 -19.63 19.71 -26.14
CA ARG A 457 -19.69 18.27 -25.86
C ARG A 457 -18.33 17.60 -25.64
N VAL A 458 -17.24 18.13 -26.19
CA VAL A 458 -15.87 17.60 -25.98
C VAL A 458 -15.35 18.02 -24.59
N ARG A 459 -15.71 19.22 -24.12
CA ARG A 459 -15.30 19.72 -22.80
C ARG A 459 -15.88 18.91 -21.63
N GLU A 460 -17.02 18.26 -21.80
CA GLU A 460 -17.63 17.47 -20.72
C GLU A 460 -16.96 16.11 -20.46
N LYS A 461 -16.18 15.57 -21.39
CA LYS A 461 -15.60 14.21 -21.29
C LYS A 461 -14.15 14.13 -20.78
N VAL A 462 -13.41 15.24 -20.78
CA VAL A 462 -12.03 15.27 -20.23
C VAL A 462 -12.10 15.62 -18.75
N ARG A 463 -12.53 14.67 -17.92
CA ARG A 463 -12.71 14.90 -16.47
C ARG A 463 -11.65 14.27 -15.58
N ASP A 464 -10.76 13.45 -16.12
CA ASP A 464 -9.72 12.79 -15.32
C ASP A 464 -8.40 12.77 -16.10
N VAL A 465 -7.43 13.52 -15.58
CA VAL A 465 -6.06 13.59 -16.08
C VAL A 465 -5.20 13.16 -14.91
N ARG A 466 -4.39 12.12 -15.11
CA ARG A 466 -3.51 11.59 -14.07
C ARG A 466 -2.07 11.68 -14.55
N ILE A 467 -1.16 12.01 -13.63
CA ILE A 467 0.27 11.83 -13.92
C ILE A 467 0.62 10.40 -13.54
N SER A 468 1.11 9.63 -14.49
CA SER A 468 1.52 8.24 -14.28
C SER A 468 3.00 8.11 -13.92
N ALA A 469 3.85 8.99 -14.46
CA ALA A 469 5.28 8.97 -14.19
C ALA A 469 5.86 10.39 -14.09
N ILE A 470 6.92 10.55 -13.28
CA ILE A 470 7.69 11.78 -13.15
C ILE A 470 9.18 11.45 -13.18
N PHE A 471 9.90 12.11 -14.09
CA PHE A 471 11.32 11.92 -14.32
C PHE A 471 12.06 13.24 -14.20
N TRP A 472 13.19 13.24 -13.52
CA TRP A 472 14.05 14.40 -13.43
C TRP A 472 15.12 14.32 -14.51
N VAL A 473 15.18 15.32 -15.37
CA VAL A 473 16.18 15.42 -16.44
C VAL A 473 17.42 16.16 -15.95
N SER A 474 17.19 17.18 -15.13
CA SER A 474 18.21 17.98 -14.47
C SER A 474 17.63 18.58 -13.18
N SER A 475 18.43 19.37 -12.46
CA SER A 475 17.92 20.14 -11.31
C SER A 475 16.89 21.20 -11.68
N SER A 476 16.81 21.60 -12.96
CA SER A 476 15.91 22.63 -13.47
C SER A 476 14.84 22.10 -14.43
N LEU A 477 14.87 20.81 -14.78
CA LEU A 477 13.98 20.25 -15.78
C LEU A 477 13.37 18.94 -15.29
N VAL A 478 12.04 18.91 -15.24
CA VAL A 478 11.25 17.72 -14.91
C VAL A 478 10.39 17.36 -16.10
N VAL A 479 10.26 16.06 -16.36
CA VAL A 479 9.37 15.52 -17.38
C VAL A 479 8.34 14.65 -16.67
N ALA A 480 7.06 14.94 -16.86
CA ALA A 480 5.96 14.15 -16.32
C ALA A 480 5.14 13.56 -17.47
N ILE A 481 4.55 12.38 -17.26
CA ILE A 481 3.67 11.74 -18.24
C ILE A 481 2.25 11.86 -17.75
N ALA A 482 1.42 12.52 -18.54
CA ALA A 482 0.00 12.70 -18.29
C ALA A 482 -0.80 11.72 -19.13
N GLU A 483 -1.70 10.99 -18.48
CA GLU A 483 -2.65 10.07 -19.09
C GLU A 483 -4.07 10.55 -18.86
N SER A 484 -4.96 10.30 -19.83
CA SER A 484 -6.39 10.50 -19.68
C SER A 484 -7.14 9.36 -20.37
N GLU A 485 -8.30 8.96 -19.84
CA GLU A 485 -9.08 7.84 -20.41
C GLU A 485 -9.47 8.04 -21.88
N ASN A 486 -9.59 9.30 -22.32
CA ASN A 486 -10.12 9.66 -23.63
C ASN A 486 -9.09 10.31 -24.56
N LEU A 487 -7.84 10.45 -24.13
CA LEU A 487 -6.83 11.19 -24.87
C LEU A 487 -5.50 10.43 -24.89
N PRO A 488 -4.68 10.62 -25.93
CA PRO A 488 -3.35 10.04 -25.97
C PRO A 488 -2.52 10.52 -24.77
N GLU A 489 -1.54 9.72 -24.40
CA GLU A 489 -0.60 10.07 -23.34
C GLU A 489 0.34 11.17 -23.82
N VAL A 490 0.65 12.11 -22.93
CA VAL A 490 1.41 13.32 -23.30
C VAL A 490 2.54 13.56 -22.31
N VAL A 491 3.68 14.03 -22.81
CA VAL A 491 4.81 14.45 -22.00
C VAL A 491 4.66 15.91 -21.62
N LEU A 492 4.64 16.18 -20.33
CA LEU A 492 4.72 17.52 -19.77
C LEU A 492 6.17 17.82 -19.43
N ARG A 493 6.77 18.76 -20.14
CA ARG A 493 8.09 19.31 -19.85
C ARG A 493 7.93 20.51 -18.92
N LEU A 494 8.39 20.36 -17.69
CA LEU A 494 8.36 21.41 -16.66
C LEU A 494 9.74 22.03 -16.51
N ASP A 495 9.90 23.26 -17.00
CA ASP A 495 11.08 24.07 -16.71
C ASP A 495 10.90 24.75 -15.35
N LEU A 496 11.64 24.26 -14.36
CA LEU A 496 11.54 24.73 -12.99
C LEU A 496 12.10 26.13 -12.82
N GLU A 497 13.07 26.56 -13.65
CA GLU A 497 13.67 27.88 -13.57
C GLU A 497 12.76 28.94 -14.20
N ALA A 498 12.22 28.65 -15.40
CA ALA A 498 11.27 29.52 -16.08
C ALA A 498 9.87 29.47 -15.44
N SER A 499 9.56 28.41 -14.67
CA SER A 499 8.21 28.08 -14.21
C SER A 499 7.22 27.91 -15.36
N GLU A 500 7.71 27.36 -16.48
CA GLU A 500 6.93 27.11 -17.69
C GLU A 500 6.65 25.61 -17.82
N VAL A 501 5.47 25.29 -18.34
CA VAL A 501 5.08 23.93 -18.68
C VAL A 501 4.82 23.87 -20.17
N GLU A 502 5.66 23.12 -20.87
CA GLU A 502 5.53 22.83 -22.28
C GLU A 502 4.94 21.43 -22.43
N VAL A 503 3.94 21.31 -23.30
CA VAL A 503 3.27 20.04 -23.55
C VAL A 503 3.81 19.47 -24.86
N LEU A 504 4.48 18.33 -24.75
CA LEU A 504 5.13 17.64 -25.85
C LEU A 504 4.34 16.37 -26.17
N ASP A 505 3.89 16.27 -27.41
CA ASP A 505 3.51 14.97 -27.96
C ASP A 505 4.78 14.10 -28.01
N ILE A 506 4.73 12.89 -27.44
CA ILE A 506 5.87 11.95 -27.43
C ILE A 506 6.30 11.62 -28.86
N TYR A 507 5.36 11.65 -29.80
CA TYR A 507 5.65 11.47 -31.22
C TYR A 507 6.02 12.77 -31.95
N LEU A 508 5.84 13.93 -31.32
CA LEU A 508 5.88 15.29 -31.89
C LEU A 508 4.87 15.54 -33.03
N ASN A 509 4.50 14.51 -33.82
CA ASN A 509 3.58 14.52 -34.95
C ASN A 509 2.64 13.29 -34.97
N GLY A 510 2.43 12.61 -33.85
CA GLY A 510 1.68 11.35 -33.76
C GLY A 510 2.34 10.09 -34.35
N PRO A 511 1.87 8.88 -34.02
CA PRO A 511 2.40 7.64 -34.58
C PRO A 511 2.13 7.58 -36.09
N PRO A 512 3.11 7.35 -36.99
CA PRO A 512 2.85 7.11 -38.40
C PRO A 512 1.70 6.11 -38.59
N PRO A 513 0.78 6.37 -39.52
CA PRO A 513 -0.39 5.52 -39.70
C PRO A 513 0.07 4.10 -40.05
N ALA A 514 -0.66 3.09 -39.54
CA ALA A 514 -0.32 1.67 -39.78
C ALA A 514 -0.14 1.35 -41.28
N SER A 515 -0.88 2.05 -42.14
CA SER A 515 -0.81 1.94 -43.60
C SER A 515 0.53 2.37 -44.22
N PHE A 516 1.35 3.18 -43.54
CA PHE A 516 2.66 3.61 -44.04
C PHE A 516 3.63 2.42 -44.23
N TRP A 517 3.37 1.30 -43.55
CA TRP A 517 4.20 0.11 -43.62
C TRP A 517 3.66 -0.96 -44.58
N GLU A 518 2.34 -0.96 -44.84
CA GLU A 518 1.71 -1.87 -45.81
C GLU A 518 2.07 -1.51 -47.26
N GLU A 519 2.26 -0.23 -47.58
CA GLU A 519 2.61 0.22 -48.94
C GLU A 519 3.99 -0.26 -49.44
N SER A 520 4.83 -0.83 -48.57
CA SER A 520 6.11 -1.44 -48.98
C SER A 520 6.00 -2.90 -49.43
N GLN A 521 4.81 -3.53 -49.31
CA GLN A 521 4.59 -4.93 -49.72
C GLN A 521 3.92 -5.09 -51.09
N ASP A 522 3.54 -4.00 -51.78
CA ASP A 522 2.94 -4.08 -53.11
C ASP A 522 3.98 -4.29 -54.22
N THR A 523 4.48 -5.53 -54.34
CA THR A 523 4.87 -6.07 -55.64
C THR A 523 4.43 -7.53 -55.78
N LEU A 524 3.49 -7.75 -56.73
CA LEU A 524 3.20 -9.02 -57.42
C LEU A 524 2.20 -9.99 -56.76
N SER A 525 0.93 -9.63 -56.69
CA SER A 525 -0.15 -10.62 -56.89
C SER A 525 -1.45 -9.97 -57.38
N ASP A 526 -1.76 -10.15 -58.67
CA ASP A 526 -3.05 -9.82 -59.29
C ASP A 526 -4.15 -10.80 -58.81
N GLU A 527 -4.61 -10.69 -57.56
CA GLU A 527 -5.87 -11.35 -57.13
C GLU A 527 -6.94 -10.31 -56.77
N PRO A 528 -8.20 -10.51 -57.20
CA PRO A 528 -9.29 -9.56 -56.98
C PRO A 528 -9.70 -9.50 -55.49
N SER A 529 -9.51 -8.33 -54.90
CA SER A 529 -9.79 -7.98 -53.50
C SER A 529 -11.27 -8.19 -53.09
N PRO A 530 -11.54 -8.72 -51.88
CA PRO A 530 -12.90 -8.84 -51.34
C PRO A 530 -13.50 -7.46 -50.97
N SER A 531 -14.83 -7.38 -50.98
CA SER A 531 -15.64 -6.17 -50.84
C SER A 531 -15.31 -5.28 -49.63
N ALA A 532 -15.08 -3.99 -49.89
CA ALA A 532 -14.59 -2.93 -49.00
C ALA A 532 -15.47 -2.52 -47.79
N SER A 533 -16.58 -3.20 -47.49
CA SER A 533 -17.55 -2.74 -46.49
C SER A 533 -17.37 -3.30 -45.07
N THR A 534 -16.53 -4.32 -44.86
CA THR A 534 -16.31 -4.94 -43.54
C THR A 534 -14.93 -4.68 -42.94
N ALA A 535 -14.01 -4.07 -43.68
CA ALA A 535 -12.68 -3.70 -43.18
C ALA A 535 -12.65 -2.38 -42.38
N SER A 536 -13.73 -1.58 -42.43
CA SER A 536 -13.73 -0.22 -41.85
C SER A 536 -14.08 -0.16 -40.35
N GLU A 537 -14.59 -1.24 -39.73
CA GLU A 537 -14.98 -1.24 -38.31
C GLU A 537 -13.93 -1.89 -37.39
N LEU A 538 -12.95 -2.60 -37.95
CA LEU A 538 -11.78 -3.10 -37.23
C LEU A 538 -10.61 -2.14 -37.46
N SER A 539 -10.03 -1.61 -36.37
CA SER A 539 -8.67 -1.06 -36.27
C SER A 539 -8.41 0.45 -36.41
N GLN A 540 -9.23 1.31 -35.79
CA GLN A 540 -8.69 2.53 -35.15
C GLN A 540 -8.48 2.30 -33.65
N VAL A 541 -7.81 1.20 -33.28
CA VAL A 541 -7.29 1.07 -31.92
C VAL A 541 -6.03 1.91 -31.89
N SER A 542 -6.11 3.09 -31.26
CA SER A 542 -4.95 3.95 -31.04
C SER A 542 -3.85 3.16 -30.36
N ASP A 543 -2.64 3.21 -30.90
CA ASP A 543 -1.48 2.59 -30.27
C ASP A 543 -1.33 3.12 -28.84
N GLN A 544 -1.19 2.20 -27.88
CA GLN A 544 -1.17 2.52 -26.46
C GLN A 544 0.25 2.46 -25.94
N LEU A 545 0.62 3.39 -25.08
CA LEU A 545 1.91 3.36 -24.44
C LEU A 545 1.91 2.27 -23.36
N VAL A 546 2.89 1.38 -23.42
CA VAL A 546 2.99 0.23 -22.52
C VAL A 546 3.97 0.52 -21.40
N MET A 547 5.03 1.27 -21.69
CA MET A 547 6.06 1.62 -20.73
C MET A 547 6.76 2.90 -21.15
N VAL A 548 7.13 3.72 -20.16
CA VAL A 548 8.10 4.79 -20.34
C VAL A 548 9.11 4.78 -19.22
N MET A 549 10.37 4.99 -19.59
CA MET A 549 11.47 5.07 -18.64
C MET A 549 12.46 6.16 -19.06
N ALA A 550 12.90 6.95 -18.09
CA ALA A 550 14.01 7.87 -18.32
C ALA A 550 15.36 7.16 -18.18
N PHE A 551 16.33 7.61 -18.97
CA PHE A 551 17.73 7.21 -18.83
C PHE A 551 18.61 8.45 -18.69
N GLU A 552 19.73 8.30 -17.98
CA GLU A 552 20.69 9.36 -17.75
C GLU A 552 22.08 8.98 -18.25
N ARG A 553 22.72 9.91 -18.97
CA ARG A 553 24.14 9.83 -19.37
C ARG A 553 24.53 8.52 -20.06
N VAL A 554 23.65 7.97 -20.90
CA VAL A 554 23.96 6.83 -21.76
C VAL A 554 24.79 7.32 -22.93
N LYS A 555 25.99 6.75 -23.09
CA LYS A 555 26.86 7.09 -24.21
C LYS A 555 26.53 6.20 -25.40
N PHE A 556 25.59 6.62 -26.23
CA PHE A 556 25.30 5.94 -27.49
C PHE A 556 26.45 6.12 -28.49
N PRO A 557 26.82 5.08 -29.28
CA PRO A 557 27.92 5.15 -30.24
C PRO A 557 27.68 6.21 -31.33
N GLU A 558 26.42 6.52 -31.62
CA GLU A 558 26.03 7.53 -32.60
C GLU A 558 26.23 8.97 -32.09
N THR A 559 26.46 9.14 -30.78
CA THR A 559 26.56 10.46 -30.16
C THR A 559 27.95 10.71 -29.59
N ARG A 560 28.41 11.97 -29.69
CA ARG A 560 29.73 12.37 -29.16
C ARG A 560 29.72 12.51 -27.64
N SER A 561 28.58 12.91 -27.08
CA SER A 561 28.38 13.13 -25.66
C SER A 561 27.36 12.14 -25.10
N PRO A 562 27.49 11.73 -23.82
CA PRO A 562 26.44 11.00 -23.12
C PRO A 562 25.10 11.72 -23.23
N GLN A 563 24.04 10.96 -23.46
CA GLN A 563 22.68 11.42 -23.65
C GLN A 563 21.84 11.09 -22.41
N SER A 564 20.88 11.95 -22.11
CA SER A 564 19.76 11.64 -21.23
C SER A 564 18.48 11.74 -22.05
N GLY A 565 17.45 10.99 -21.70
CA GLY A 565 16.24 10.93 -22.50
C GLY A 565 15.14 10.08 -21.90
N LEU A 566 14.08 9.88 -22.67
CA LEU A 566 13.04 8.89 -22.43
C LEU A 566 13.15 7.75 -23.43
N VAL A 567 12.81 6.54 -23.00
CA VAL A 567 12.46 5.45 -23.90
C VAL A 567 11.02 5.08 -23.64
N CYS A 568 10.24 4.99 -24.72
CA CYS A 568 8.82 4.73 -24.73
C CYS A 568 8.58 3.45 -25.54
N LEU A 569 7.95 2.43 -24.94
CA LEU A 569 7.52 1.23 -25.64
C LEU A 569 6.01 1.26 -25.83
N TRP A 570 5.59 1.07 -27.07
CA TRP A 570 4.19 1.07 -27.46
C TRP A 570 3.65 -0.34 -27.68
N ARG A 571 2.33 -0.46 -27.69
CA ARG A 571 1.59 -1.71 -27.87
C ARG A 571 1.86 -2.35 -29.23
N SER A 572 2.23 -1.54 -30.23
CA SER A 572 2.66 -1.96 -31.57
C SER A 572 4.10 -2.47 -31.66
N ASP A 573 4.78 -2.74 -30.55
CA ASP A 573 6.22 -3.09 -30.49
C ASP A 573 7.17 -2.00 -31.01
N ARG A 574 6.67 -0.77 -31.13
CA ARG A 574 7.48 0.39 -31.44
C ARG A 574 8.14 0.92 -30.18
N LEU A 575 9.43 1.20 -30.29
CA LEU A 575 10.26 1.74 -29.24
C LEU A 575 10.79 3.09 -29.69
N CYS A 576 10.34 4.15 -29.03
CA CYS A 576 10.77 5.52 -29.30
C CYS A 576 11.75 5.99 -28.22
N ILE A 577 12.94 6.42 -28.62
CA ILE A 577 13.95 7.04 -27.74
C ILE A 577 13.94 8.55 -27.99
N LEU A 578 13.51 9.34 -27.02
CA LEU A 578 13.56 10.80 -27.05
C LEU A 578 14.81 11.29 -26.31
N THR A 579 15.74 11.93 -27.00
CA THR A 579 16.96 12.51 -26.39
C THR A 579 16.73 13.94 -25.93
N PHE A 580 17.04 14.28 -24.68
CA PHE A 580 16.82 15.63 -24.14
C PHE A 580 17.82 16.68 -24.61
N SER A 581 18.93 16.28 -25.21
CA SER A 581 19.95 17.23 -25.68
C SER A 581 19.51 17.96 -26.95
N ASP A 582 18.80 17.28 -27.85
CA ASP A 582 18.34 17.79 -29.13
C ASP A 582 16.84 17.55 -29.39
N TRP A 583 16.12 16.98 -28.42
CA TRP A 583 14.69 16.67 -28.48
C TRP A 583 14.31 15.86 -29.71
N LYS A 584 15.21 15.00 -30.18
CA LYS A 584 14.95 14.11 -31.31
C LYS A 584 14.36 12.80 -30.83
N VAL A 585 13.36 12.34 -31.60
CA VAL A 585 12.77 11.02 -31.45
C VAL A 585 13.49 10.06 -32.39
N HIS A 586 14.00 8.98 -31.83
CA HIS A 586 14.62 7.88 -32.53
C HIS A 586 13.69 6.67 -32.43
N ASP A 587 13.11 6.25 -33.54
CA ASP A 587 12.15 5.16 -33.57
C ASP A 587 12.81 3.84 -33.96
N GLN A 588 12.40 2.76 -33.31
CA GLN A 588 12.89 1.40 -33.51
C GLN A 588 11.70 0.44 -33.43
N VAL A 589 11.66 -0.58 -34.28
CA VAL A 589 10.66 -1.65 -34.19
C VAL A 589 11.33 -2.85 -33.55
N LEU A 590 10.76 -3.40 -32.47
CA LEU A 590 11.38 -4.50 -31.72
C LEU A 590 11.20 -5.85 -32.41
N VAL A 591 10.11 -6.03 -33.15
CA VAL A 591 9.76 -7.29 -33.83
C VAL A 591 9.90 -7.08 -35.33
N ASP A 592 10.97 -7.61 -35.90
CA ASP A 592 11.20 -7.53 -37.34
C ASP A 592 10.10 -8.28 -38.12
N ASP A 593 9.78 -7.76 -39.30
CA ASP A 593 8.72 -8.25 -40.19
C ASP A 593 8.82 -9.71 -40.63
N THR A 594 9.96 -10.35 -40.38
CA THR A 594 10.26 -11.74 -40.76
C THR A 594 9.72 -12.78 -39.78
N GLY A 595 9.23 -12.36 -38.61
CA GLY A 595 8.56 -13.24 -37.64
C GLY A 595 7.28 -13.87 -38.20
N ALA A 596 6.81 -14.95 -37.57
CA ALA A 596 5.50 -15.51 -37.94
C ALA A 596 4.42 -14.42 -37.73
N PRO A 597 3.34 -14.38 -38.53
CA PRO A 597 2.29 -13.37 -38.36
C PRO A 597 1.71 -13.35 -36.93
N LYS A 598 1.73 -14.48 -36.22
CA LYS A 598 1.36 -14.58 -34.81
C LYS A 598 2.26 -13.77 -33.86
N ASP A 599 3.55 -13.61 -34.20
CA ASP A 599 4.49 -12.83 -33.40
C ASP A 599 4.26 -11.33 -33.54
N LYS A 600 3.62 -10.89 -34.64
CA LYS A 600 3.25 -9.49 -34.90
C LYS A 600 1.96 -9.07 -34.17
N GLU A 601 1.10 -10.03 -33.88
CA GLU A 601 -0.13 -9.81 -33.09
C GLU A 601 0.14 -9.89 -31.58
N ASP A 602 1.35 -10.28 -31.19
CA ASP A 602 1.70 -10.48 -29.80
C ASP A 602 1.99 -9.15 -29.12
N MET A 603 1.23 -8.86 -28.06
CA MET A 603 1.25 -7.55 -27.43
C MET A 603 2.20 -7.54 -26.20
N PRO A 604 3.08 -6.53 -26.07
CA PRO A 604 3.82 -6.33 -24.84
C PRO A 604 2.88 -5.93 -23.69
N LEU A 605 2.97 -6.64 -22.56
CA LEU A 605 2.17 -6.43 -21.35
C LEU A 605 2.86 -5.51 -20.35
N CYS A 606 4.17 -5.68 -20.19
CA CYS A 606 5.00 -4.87 -19.33
C CYS A 606 6.43 -4.91 -19.86
N ALA A 607 7.20 -3.86 -19.59
CA ALA A 607 8.59 -3.79 -19.98
C ALA A 607 9.41 -3.01 -18.97
N THR A 608 10.72 -3.16 -19.05
CA THR A 608 11.64 -2.36 -18.28
C THR A 608 12.94 -2.17 -19.06
N ILE A 609 13.70 -1.14 -18.71
CA ILE A 609 14.91 -0.76 -19.44
C ILE A 609 16.06 -0.64 -18.47
N LEU A 610 17.22 -1.11 -18.92
CA LEU A 610 18.46 -0.94 -18.22
C LEU A 610 19.44 -0.16 -19.11
N PRO A 611 19.82 1.08 -18.75
CA PRO A 611 20.80 1.85 -19.50
C PRO A 611 22.19 1.20 -19.45
N GLY A 612 22.69 0.76 -20.60
CA GLY A 612 24.03 0.17 -20.76
C GLY A 612 25.06 1.15 -21.32
N ASP A 613 26.28 0.68 -21.56
CA ASP A 613 27.27 1.47 -22.33
C ASP A 613 27.05 1.20 -23.83
N GLY A 614 26.91 2.26 -24.62
CA GLY A 614 26.59 2.16 -26.05
C GLY A 614 25.14 1.82 -26.41
N ALA A 615 24.36 1.22 -25.51
CA ALA A 615 22.99 0.80 -25.82
C ALA A 615 22.16 0.63 -24.54
N CYS A 616 20.84 0.66 -24.68
CA CYS A 616 19.89 0.29 -23.64
C CYS A 616 19.52 -1.20 -23.78
N SER A 617 19.46 -1.93 -22.67
CA SER A 617 18.83 -3.24 -22.63
C SER A 617 17.34 -3.04 -22.40
N VAL A 618 16.51 -3.45 -23.35
CA VAL A 618 15.04 -3.42 -23.23
C VAL A 618 14.58 -4.84 -22.99
N VAL A 619 13.82 -5.08 -21.92
CA VAL A 619 13.22 -6.39 -21.67
C VAL A 619 11.72 -6.21 -21.55
N ALA A 620 10.96 -6.89 -22.40
CA ALA A 620 9.51 -6.84 -22.41
C ALA A 620 8.92 -8.25 -22.27
N SER A 621 7.82 -8.35 -21.53
CA SER A 621 6.99 -9.54 -21.48
C SER A 621 5.75 -9.35 -22.31
N TYR A 622 5.32 -10.43 -22.96
CA TYR A 622 4.24 -10.46 -23.93
C TYR A 622 3.05 -11.29 -23.48
N ALA A 623 1.90 -11.03 -24.09
CA ALA A 623 0.65 -11.76 -23.87
C ALA A 623 0.78 -13.26 -24.19
N SER A 624 1.64 -13.63 -25.16
CA SER A 624 2.03 -15.00 -25.50
C SER A 624 2.84 -15.74 -24.42
N MET A 625 3.04 -15.15 -23.25
CA MET A 625 3.88 -15.69 -22.18
C MET A 625 5.36 -15.76 -22.56
N ILE A 626 5.82 -14.83 -23.39
CA ILE A 626 7.24 -14.73 -23.80
C ILE A 626 7.88 -13.53 -23.09
N ILE A 627 9.14 -13.67 -22.68
CA ILE A 627 10.04 -12.55 -22.40
C ILE A 627 11.03 -12.43 -23.54
N ARG A 628 11.16 -11.23 -24.10
CA ARG A 628 12.16 -10.90 -25.10
C ARG A 628 13.08 -9.82 -24.54
N TRP A 629 14.37 -9.95 -24.82
CA TRP A 629 15.41 -9.01 -24.43
C TRP A 629 16.09 -8.47 -25.68
N TRP A 630 16.11 -7.15 -25.83
CA TRP A 630 16.81 -6.44 -26.89
C TRP A 630 17.93 -5.59 -26.34
N ARG A 631 18.93 -5.37 -27.18
CA ARG A 631 19.93 -4.32 -27.06
C ARG A 631 19.62 -3.26 -28.11
N VAL A 632 19.36 -2.04 -27.66
CA VAL A 632 18.84 -0.95 -28.51
C VAL A 632 19.76 0.27 -28.40
N SER A 633 20.27 0.73 -29.54
CA SER A 633 20.95 2.02 -29.69
C SER A 633 20.00 3.07 -30.31
N LEU A 634 20.50 4.24 -30.68
CA LEU A 634 19.67 5.24 -31.36
C LEU A 634 19.32 4.87 -32.81
N THR A 635 20.07 3.95 -33.42
CA THR A 635 19.92 3.57 -34.82
C THR A 635 19.81 2.08 -35.06
N SER A 636 19.91 1.25 -34.02
CA SER A 636 19.89 -0.20 -34.13
C SER A 636 19.11 -0.84 -33.00
N CYS A 637 18.44 -1.94 -33.30
CA CYS A 637 17.76 -2.79 -32.35
C CYS A 637 18.15 -4.25 -32.65
N PHE A 638 18.60 -4.98 -31.63
CA PHE A 638 18.98 -6.38 -31.77
C PHE A 638 18.39 -7.22 -30.64
N GLN A 639 17.62 -8.25 -30.97
CA GLN A 639 17.10 -9.20 -29.99
C GLN A 639 18.24 -10.09 -29.48
N GLN A 640 18.60 -9.94 -28.21
CA GLN A 640 19.63 -10.73 -27.52
C GLN A 640 19.10 -12.12 -27.16
N ALA A 641 17.94 -12.20 -26.50
CA ALA A 641 17.41 -13.46 -26.00
C ALA A 641 15.88 -13.48 -25.99
N CYS A 642 15.32 -14.69 -25.96
CA CYS A 642 13.88 -14.95 -25.87
C CYS A 642 13.65 -16.17 -24.98
N VAL A 643 12.69 -16.09 -24.05
CA VAL A 643 12.32 -17.18 -23.15
C VAL A 643 10.81 -17.31 -23.10
N VAL A 644 10.33 -18.54 -23.29
CA VAL A 644 8.92 -18.89 -23.12
C VAL A 644 8.66 -19.25 -21.66
N LEU A 645 7.58 -18.72 -21.10
CA LEU A 645 7.17 -18.90 -19.72
C LEU A 645 5.93 -19.79 -19.62
N SER A 646 5.64 -20.23 -18.40
CA SER A 646 4.41 -20.97 -18.06
C SER A 646 3.21 -20.06 -17.81
N SER A 647 3.43 -18.76 -17.62
CA SER A 647 2.42 -17.78 -17.24
C SER A 647 2.85 -16.38 -17.69
N PRO A 648 1.92 -15.49 -18.08
CA PRO A 648 2.25 -14.13 -18.50
C PRO A 648 2.78 -13.30 -17.33
N VAL A 649 3.84 -12.52 -17.57
CA VAL A 649 4.45 -11.65 -16.56
C VAL A 649 3.67 -10.34 -16.47
N THR A 650 3.41 -9.93 -15.24
CA THR A 650 2.68 -8.70 -14.92
C THR A 650 3.62 -7.58 -14.48
N GLN A 651 4.76 -7.93 -13.88
CA GLN A 651 5.73 -6.99 -13.35
C GLN A 651 7.15 -7.45 -13.68
N LEU A 652 7.99 -6.51 -14.08
CA LEU A 652 9.35 -6.79 -14.53
C LEU A 652 10.30 -5.69 -14.05
N SER A 653 11.44 -6.07 -13.47
CA SER A 653 12.51 -5.15 -13.09
C SER A 653 13.87 -5.73 -13.47
N LEU A 654 14.81 -4.85 -13.80
CA LEU A 654 16.19 -5.20 -14.18
C LEU A 654 17.18 -4.70 -13.15
N LEU A 655 18.28 -5.44 -12.99
CA LEU A 655 19.48 -5.02 -12.29
C LEU A 655 20.70 -5.31 -13.17
N GLN A 656 21.60 -4.34 -13.27
CA GLN A 656 22.91 -4.55 -13.92
C GLN A 656 23.83 -5.31 -12.96
N CYS A 657 24.39 -6.43 -13.40
CA CYS A 657 25.37 -7.21 -12.65
C CYS A 657 26.79 -6.99 -13.21
N GLY A 658 27.82 -7.23 -12.38
CA GLY A 658 29.23 -7.18 -12.78
C GLY A 658 30.03 -5.93 -12.36
N GLU A 659 31.32 -5.92 -12.69
CA GLU A 659 32.29 -4.88 -12.26
C GLU A 659 31.96 -3.47 -12.78
N GLU A 660 31.41 -3.36 -13.99
CA GLU A 660 31.02 -2.06 -14.57
C GLU A 660 29.92 -1.37 -13.74
N ALA A 661 28.97 -2.13 -13.20
CA ALA A 661 27.96 -1.59 -12.29
C ALA A 661 28.61 -1.07 -11.00
N ARG A 662 29.57 -1.82 -10.45
CA ARG A 662 30.34 -1.39 -9.27
C ARG A 662 31.16 -0.13 -9.52
N GLU A 663 31.72 0.04 -10.72
CA GLU A 663 32.45 1.25 -11.10
C GLU A 663 31.54 2.45 -11.30
N ARG A 664 30.37 2.26 -11.95
CA ARG A 664 29.36 3.32 -12.09
C ARG A 664 28.84 3.79 -10.74
N GLU A 665 28.56 2.87 -9.83
CA GLU A 665 28.10 3.21 -8.49
C GLU A 665 29.20 3.91 -7.68
N ARG A 666 30.45 3.43 -7.75
CA ARG A 666 31.61 4.14 -7.19
C ARG A 666 31.76 5.55 -7.77
N ALA A 667 31.59 5.72 -9.08
CA ALA A 667 31.63 7.02 -9.74
C ALA A 667 30.48 7.94 -9.30
N ARG A 668 29.26 7.41 -9.19
CA ARG A 668 28.08 8.14 -8.70
C ARG A 668 28.24 8.59 -7.25
N LEU A 669 28.68 7.69 -6.36
CA LEU A 669 28.95 7.99 -4.94
C LEU A 669 30.13 8.96 -4.78
N SER A 670 31.20 8.80 -5.56
CA SER A 670 32.34 9.73 -5.59
C SER A 670 31.90 11.13 -6.05
N TRP A 671 31.04 11.23 -7.05
CA TRP A 671 30.47 12.49 -7.50
C TRP A 671 29.58 13.13 -6.44
N MET A 672 28.68 12.38 -5.80
CA MET A 672 27.84 12.91 -4.71
C MET A 672 28.67 13.45 -3.54
N SER A 673 29.76 12.76 -3.20
CA SER A 673 30.73 13.21 -2.19
C SER A 673 31.50 14.46 -2.64
N SER A 674 31.83 14.56 -3.92
CA SER A 674 32.54 15.69 -4.52
C SER A 674 31.65 16.93 -4.64
N SER A 675 30.38 16.79 -5.01
CA SER A 675 29.39 17.88 -5.05
C SER A 675 29.12 18.45 -3.65
N HIS A 676 29.07 17.60 -2.63
CA HIS A 676 29.02 18.06 -1.23
C HIS A 676 30.30 18.80 -0.80
N ARG A 677 31.47 18.36 -1.27
CA ARG A 677 32.74 19.07 -1.01
C ARG A 677 32.87 20.38 -1.78
N LEU A 678 32.33 20.49 -2.99
CA LEU A 678 32.34 21.72 -3.78
C LEU A 678 31.40 22.77 -3.18
N SER A 679 30.22 22.37 -2.68
CA SER A 679 29.32 23.25 -1.90
C SER A 679 29.98 23.78 -0.60
N LEU A 680 30.77 22.95 0.09
CA LEU A 680 31.55 23.39 1.25
C LEU A 680 32.79 24.21 0.88
N LYS A 681 33.42 23.96 -0.29
CA LYS A 681 34.57 24.72 -0.77
C LYS A 681 34.19 26.09 -1.33
N GLU A 682 33.02 26.26 -1.93
CA GLU A 682 32.52 27.59 -2.33
C GLU A 682 32.30 28.53 -1.11
N SER A 683 32.07 27.96 0.08
CA SER A 683 32.05 28.73 1.34
C SER A 683 33.44 29.08 1.90
N LYS A 684 34.50 28.40 1.42
CA LYS A 684 35.87 28.52 1.96
C LYS A 684 36.88 29.14 0.99
N GLU A 685 36.63 29.07 -0.32
CA GLU A 685 37.51 29.58 -1.38
C GLU A 685 37.29 31.08 -1.71
N ARG A 686 36.53 31.81 -0.88
CA ARG A 686 36.56 33.29 -0.89
C ARG A 686 37.77 33.90 -0.16
N THR A 687 38.72 33.09 0.33
CA THR A 687 39.85 33.61 1.12
C THR A 687 41.25 33.26 0.62
N GLU A 688 41.46 32.38 -0.37
CA GLU A 688 42.83 32.06 -0.79
C GLU A 688 42.94 31.84 -2.31
N ARG A 689 43.38 32.88 -3.02
CA ARG A 689 43.99 32.78 -4.34
C ARG A 689 45.50 32.91 -4.18
N SER A 690 46.28 31.91 -4.59
CA SER A 690 47.49 32.11 -5.39
C SER A 690 48.20 30.81 -5.78
N SER A 691 48.52 30.70 -7.08
CA SER A 691 49.63 29.93 -7.69
C SER A 691 49.49 28.39 -7.62
N THR A 692 49.80 27.58 -8.64
CA THR A 692 50.81 27.65 -9.71
C THR A 692 50.36 26.84 -10.93
N ARG A 693 50.87 27.23 -12.10
CA ARG A 693 50.92 26.42 -13.34
C ARG A 693 51.75 25.15 -13.13
N ASP A 694 51.41 24.06 -13.83
CA ASP A 694 52.35 23.43 -14.76
C ASP A 694 51.69 22.40 -15.69
N SER A 695 52.30 22.31 -16.87
CA SER A 695 51.96 21.55 -18.08
C SER A 695 52.44 20.10 -18.04
N SER A 696 51.73 19.19 -18.72
CA SER A 696 52.37 18.19 -19.58
C SER A 696 51.41 17.57 -20.58
N GLU A 697 51.88 17.51 -21.82
CA GLU A 697 51.32 16.82 -22.97
C GLU A 697 51.50 15.30 -22.83
N GLY A 698 50.53 14.53 -23.34
CA GLY A 698 50.62 13.07 -23.46
C GLY A 698 49.75 12.57 -24.60
N HIS A 699 50.39 11.90 -25.56
CA HIS A 699 49.85 11.38 -26.82
C HIS A 699 48.58 10.52 -26.68
N LYS A 700 47.66 10.68 -27.64
CA LYS A 700 46.55 9.74 -27.91
C LYS A 700 46.86 8.91 -29.15
N PRO A 701 46.83 7.56 -29.10
CA PRO A 701 46.77 6.75 -30.30
C PRO A 701 45.33 6.72 -30.85
N SER A 702 45.19 6.99 -32.14
CA SER A 702 43.96 6.81 -32.90
C SER A 702 43.67 5.33 -33.11
N ARG A 703 42.67 4.79 -32.40
CA ARG A 703 42.05 3.50 -32.73
C ARG A 703 40.85 3.75 -33.64
N VAL A 704 40.93 3.23 -34.86
CA VAL A 704 39.80 3.08 -35.77
C VAL A 704 39.01 1.86 -35.31
N SER A 705 37.76 2.05 -34.90
CA SER A 705 36.85 1.00 -34.44
C SER A 705 35.92 0.56 -35.58
N THR A 706 36.12 -0.65 -36.09
CA THR A 706 35.10 -1.40 -36.85
C THR A 706 34.12 -2.06 -35.87
N LEU A 707 32.87 -2.28 -36.33
CA LEU A 707 31.70 -2.70 -35.52
C LEU A 707 31.82 -4.06 -34.79
N ASP A 708 32.89 -4.82 -34.99
CA ASP A 708 33.12 -6.12 -34.32
C ASP A 708 33.51 -6.01 -32.83
N GLY A 709 33.79 -4.80 -32.32
CA GLY A 709 34.19 -4.56 -30.93
C GLY A 709 33.05 -4.51 -29.90
N LEU A 710 31.79 -4.69 -30.31
CA LEU A 710 30.63 -4.65 -29.40
C LEU A 710 30.36 -5.99 -28.69
N ALA A 711 31.07 -7.06 -29.05
CA ALA A 711 30.85 -8.40 -28.54
C ALA A 711 31.59 -8.74 -27.22
N GLU A 712 32.57 -7.93 -26.78
CA GLU A 712 33.48 -8.35 -25.69
C GLU A 712 33.07 -7.92 -24.27
N SER A 713 32.15 -6.97 -24.08
CA SER A 713 31.54 -6.70 -22.76
C SER A 713 30.12 -7.27 -22.75
N SER A 714 30.01 -8.56 -22.41
CA SER A 714 28.70 -9.18 -22.16
C SER A 714 28.16 -8.63 -20.84
N ALA A 715 27.38 -7.55 -20.91
CA ALA A 715 26.67 -7.04 -19.75
C ALA A 715 25.80 -8.16 -19.17
N THR A 716 26.07 -8.56 -17.94
CA THR A 716 25.22 -9.50 -17.20
C THR A 716 24.05 -8.72 -16.62
N ILE A 717 22.83 -9.15 -16.90
CA ILE A 717 21.60 -8.57 -16.36
C ILE A 717 20.89 -9.58 -15.48
N LEU A 718 20.29 -9.12 -14.38
CA LEU A 718 19.34 -9.91 -13.62
C LEU A 718 17.94 -9.39 -13.92
N VAL A 719 17.09 -10.25 -14.45
CA VAL A 719 15.68 -9.98 -14.73
C VAL A 719 14.85 -10.60 -13.63
N CYS A 720 14.12 -9.79 -12.89
CA CYS A 720 13.15 -10.26 -11.91
C CYS A 720 11.74 -10.08 -12.47
N THR A 721 10.97 -11.16 -12.48
CA THR A 721 9.62 -11.19 -13.05
C THR A 721 8.63 -11.70 -12.03
N VAL A 722 7.43 -11.13 -12.00
CA VAL A 722 6.29 -11.68 -11.27
C VAL A 722 5.17 -11.98 -12.26
N ASP A 723 4.76 -13.25 -12.31
CA ASP A 723 3.68 -13.68 -13.18
C ASP A 723 2.29 -13.43 -12.59
N LYS A 724 1.23 -13.68 -13.38
CA LYS A 724 -0.17 -13.52 -12.91
C LYS A 724 -0.52 -14.43 -11.72
N THR A 725 0.26 -15.48 -11.45
CA THR A 725 0.05 -16.38 -10.30
C THR A 725 0.71 -15.87 -9.03
N GLY A 726 1.49 -14.78 -9.12
CA GLY A 726 2.32 -14.29 -8.02
C GLY A 726 3.68 -15.00 -7.93
N THR A 727 4.01 -15.90 -8.86
CA THR A 727 5.29 -16.59 -8.85
C THR A 727 6.38 -15.62 -9.28
N MET A 728 7.36 -15.40 -8.40
CA MET A 728 8.53 -14.60 -8.72
C MET A 728 9.64 -15.48 -9.29
N THR A 729 10.13 -15.13 -10.47
CA THR A 729 11.23 -15.83 -11.15
C THR A 729 12.38 -14.86 -11.43
N LEU A 730 13.60 -15.29 -11.15
CA LEU A 730 14.84 -14.58 -11.48
C LEU A 730 15.50 -15.25 -12.68
N PHE A 731 15.87 -14.43 -13.67
CA PHE A 731 16.65 -14.84 -14.83
C PHE A 731 17.97 -14.09 -14.86
N SER A 732 19.07 -14.79 -15.10
CA SER A 732 20.35 -14.18 -15.44
C SER A 732 20.50 -14.14 -16.96
N GLY A 733 20.68 -12.94 -17.49
CA GLY A 733 20.93 -12.69 -18.91
C GLY A 733 22.41 -12.41 -19.13
N GLN A 734 23.05 -13.17 -20.01
CA GLN A 734 24.44 -12.95 -20.43
C GLN A 734 24.59 -13.26 -21.92
N GLY A 735 25.00 -12.26 -22.71
CA GLY A 735 25.06 -12.38 -24.16
C GLY A 735 23.68 -12.73 -24.75
N SER A 736 23.61 -13.78 -25.57
CA SER A 736 22.37 -14.23 -26.20
C SER A 736 21.53 -15.19 -25.35
N ASN A 737 21.89 -15.39 -24.08
CA ASN A 737 21.25 -16.36 -23.21
C ASN A 737 20.54 -15.67 -22.06
N LEU A 738 19.29 -16.08 -21.82
CA LEU A 738 18.52 -15.71 -20.63
C LEU A 738 18.18 -17.00 -19.88
N LYS A 739 18.90 -17.27 -18.79
CA LYS A 739 18.78 -18.51 -18.01
C LYS A 739 17.98 -18.25 -16.75
N ARG A 740 16.95 -19.05 -16.49
CA ARG A 740 16.25 -19.05 -15.21
C ARG A 740 17.22 -19.54 -14.11
N VAL A 741 17.51 -18.69 -13.14
CA VAL A 741 18.46 -18.99 -12.05
C VAL A 741 17.75 -19.33 -10.74
N TYR A 742 16.60 -18.72 -10.48
CA TYR A 742 15.87 -18.95 -9.24
C TYR A 742 14.36 -18.77 -9.45
N THR A 743 13.55 -19.55 -8.74
CA THR A 743 12.11 -19.39 -8.69
C THR A 743 11.73 -19.38 -7.22
N CYS A 744 11.17 -18.26 -6.77
CA CYS A 744 10.77 -18.12 -5.39
C CYS A 744 9.38 -18.73 -5.23
N LEU A 745 9.34 -19.99 -4.83
CA LEU A 745 8.09 -20.72 -4.55
C LEU A 745 7.57 -20.43 -3.14
N ASP A 746 8.44 -19.98 -2.24
CA ASP A 746 8.13 -19.74 -0.83
C ASP A 746 7.42 -18.41 -0.59
N LEU A 747 7.27 -17.60 -1.64
CA LEU A 747 6.38 -16.45 -1.66
C LEU A 747 4.95 -16.97 -1.82
N SER A 748 4.44 -17.64 -0.79
CA SER A 748 3.03 -18.02 -0.69
C SER A 748 2.20 -16.74 -0.53
N TRP A 749 1.94 -16.08 -1.65
CA TRP A 749 0.92 -15.06 -1.74
C TRP A 749 -0.39 -15.78 -2.02
N SER A 750 -1.49 -15.31 -1.44
CA SER A 750 -2.78 -15.80 -1.90
C SER A 750 -2.88 -15.46 -3.39
N THR A 751 -3.49 -16.33 -4.18
CA THR A 751 -3.73 -16.07 -5.61
C THR A 751 -4.53 -14.77 -5.84
N ALA A 752 -5.12 -14.19 -4.79
CA ALA A 752 -5.80 -12.89 -4.82
C ALA A 752 -4.85 -11.68 -4.67
N THR A 753 -3.64 -11.85 -4.13
CA THR A 753 -2.66 -10.76 -3.97
C THR A 753 -1.83 -10.56 -5.23
N THR A 754 -2.19 -9.53 -6.01
CA THR A 754 -1.45 -9.11 -7.21
C THR A 754 -0.33 -8.13 -6.84
N VAL A 755 0.84 -8.28 -7.47
CA VAL A 755 1.96 -7.33 -7.32
C VAL A 755 1.72 -6.14 -8.24
N ASP A 756 1.80 -4.95 -7.66
CA ASP A 756 1.60 -3.67 -8.34
C ASP A 756 2.90 -3.08 -8.87
N SER A 757 4.01 -3.27 -8.15
CA SER A 757 5.33 -2.91 -8.62
C SER A 757 6.44 -3.73 -7.97
N ILE A 758 7.55 -3.85 -8.67
CA ILE A 758 8.75 -4.54 -8.21
C ILE A 758 9.96 -3.64 -8.38
N TRP A 759 10.82 -3.60 -7.37
CA TRP A 759 12.09 -2.90 -7.41
C TRP A 759 13.20 -3.88 -7.04
N VAL A 760 14.14 -4.07 -7.95
CA VAL A 760 15.35 -4.85 -7.70
C VAL A 760 16.47 -3.90 -7.33
N MET A 761 17.01 -4.03 -6.12
CA MET A 761 18.16 -3.28 -5.63
C MET A 761 19.37 -4.20 -5.50
N GLU A 762 20.56 -3.64 -5.30
CA GLU A 762 21.79 -4.45 -5.23
C GLU A 762 21.75 -5.48 -4.09
N THR A 763 21.07 -5.20 -2.97
CA THR A 763 21.06 -6.09 -1.79
C THR A 763 19.73 -6.80 -1.54
N HIS A 764 18.64 -6.34 -2.17
CA HIS A 764 17.30 -6.86 -1.89
C HIS A 764 16.33 -6.56 -3.02
N ILE A 765 15.22 -7.27 -3.02
CA ILE A 765 14.09 -7.03 -3.92
C ILE A 765 12.92 -6.53 -3.09
N ALA A 766 12.37 -5.38 -3.44
CA ALA A 766 11.15 -4.85 -2.84
C ALA A 766 9.96 -5.08 -3.78
N LEU A 767 8.82 -5.46 -3.22
CA LEU A 767 7.57 -5.73 -3.94
C LEU A 767 6.45 -4.92 -3.28
N LEU A 768 5.76 -4.06 -4.04
CA LEU A 768 4.50 -3.45 -3.60
C LEU A 768 3.35 -4.30 -4.13
N GLN A 769 2.50 -4.75 -3.23
CA GLN A 769 1.28 -5.49 -3.54
C GLN A 769 0.12 -4.49 -3.70
N ARG A 770 -0.90 -4.86 -4.48
CA ARG A 770 -2.06 -3.97 -4.74
C ARG A 770 -2.85 -3.59 -3.48
N ASN A 771 -2.73 -4.36 -2.41
CA ASN A 771 -3.32 -4.03 -1.10
C ASN A 771 -2.52 -2.96 -0.34
N GLY A 772 -1.38 -2.48 -0.88
CA GLY A 772 -0.49 -1.51 -0.25
C GLY A 772 0.67 -2.14 0.53
N ASP A 773 0.72 -3.47 0.67
CA ASP A 773 1.79 -4.15 1.40
C ASP A 773 3.11 -4.06 0.63
N VAL A 774 4.21 -3.77 1.35
CA VAL A 774 5.55 -3.79 0.77
C VAL A 774 6.35 -4.93 1.39
N ARG A 775 6.85 -5.83 0.55
CA ARG A 775 7.70 -6.95 0.98
C ARG A 775 9.14 -6.71 0.53
N HIS A 776 10.08 -6.87 1.45
CA HIS A 776 11.50 -6.90 1.14
C HIS A 776 12.00 -8.34 1.20
N MET A 777 12.77 -8.72 0.18
CA MET A 777 13.44 -10.02 0.10
C MET A 777 14.93 -9.77 0.07
N GLU A 778 15.58 -10.20 1.14
CA GLU A 778 17.03 -10.14 1.32
C GLU A 778 17.59 -11.55 1.09
N PHE A 779 18.77 -11.61 0.46
CA PHE A 779 19.44 -12.87 0.19
C PHE A 779 20.62 -12.98 1.14
N ASP A 780 20.53 -13.93 2.06
CA ASP A 780 21.56 -14.22 3.05
C ASP A 780 22.21 -15.57 2.73
N VAL A 781 23.54 -15.58 2.66
CA VAL A 781 24.34 -16.81 2.59
C VAL A 781 25.26 -16.86 3.81
N ASN A 782 24.96 -17.78 4.73
CA ASN A 782 25.71 -18.02 5.98
C ASN A 782 25.67 -16.88 7.03
N GLY A 783 24.59 -16.11 7.11
CA GLY A 783 24.43 -14.99 8.05
C GLY A 783 24.95 -13.66 7.51
N GLU A 784 25.38 -13.60 6.26
CA GLU A 784 25.85 -12.39 5.59
C GLU A 784 24.91 -12.02 4.42
N LEU A 785 24.42 -10.79 4.45
CA LEU A 785 23.63 -10.20 3.37
C LEU A 785 24.49 -10.11 2.10
N MET A 786 24.14 -10.91 1.10
CA MET A 786 24.83 -10.96 -0.17
C MET A 786 24.20 -9.96 -1.14
N LYS A 787 25.04 -9.34 -1.97
CA LYS A 787 24.55 -8.57 -3.10
C LYS A 787 23.98 -9.50 -4.17
N LEU A 788 22.84 -9.16 -4.74
CA LEU A 788 22.24 -9.88 -5.86
C LEU A 788 23.20 -10.01 -7.04
N SER A 789 24.02 -9.00 -7.30
CA SER A 789 25.04 -9.07 -8.34
C SER A 789 26.11 -10.13 -8.03
N GLU A 790 26.44 -10.33 -6.75
CA GLU A 790 27.46 -11.31 -6.31
C GLU A 790 26.92 -12.74 -6.32
N LEU A 791 25.63 -12.91 -6.01
CA LEU A 791 24.97 -14.20 -6.02
C LEU A 791 25.04 -14.88 -7.40
N PHE A 792 25.16 -14.11 -8.47
CA PHE A 792 25.14 -14.59 -9.85
C PHE A 792 26.42 -14.28 -10.64
N ASP A 793 27.47 -13.78 -9.99
CA ASP A 793 28.79 -13.49 -10.62
C ASP A 793 29.68 -14.76 -10.75
N GLY A 794 29.19 -15.94 -10.35
CA GLY A 794 29.93 -17.22 -10.44
C GLY A 794 29.47 -18.14 -11.59
N ASP A 795 30.39 -18.95 -12.12
CA ASP A 795 30.18 -19.96 -13.20
C ASP A 795 29.19 -21.12 -12.87
N GLY A 796 28.22 -20.94 -11.95
CA GLY A 796 27.31 -22.01 -11.50
C GLY A 796 25.97 -21.55 -10.98
#